data_AF-A0A9E4LH79-F1
#
_entry.id   AF-A0A9E4LH79-F1
#
_cell.length_a   1.000
_cell.length_b   1.000
_cell.length_c   1.000
_cell.angle_alpha   90.00
_cell.angle_beta   90.00
_cell.angle_gamma   90.00
#
_symmetry.space_group_name_H-M   'P 1'
#
loop_
_entity.id
_entity.type
_entity.pdbx_description
1 polymer ?
#
loop_
_entity_poly.entity_id
_entity_poly.type
_entity_poly.pdbx_seq_one_letter_code
_entity_poly.pdbx_strand_id
1 'polypeptide(L)'
;MPEIVHLPLASAELVAVLVDDNGEIAASQLSELWATDVDVELFDLRSGERLDAYGSIRLANRDHGLLLSHDLSVEPSGLQFHLIGTGAQRKRLYELPANVDGLVRAVLFDDGAEVGEFWHSETDARVGGGRSEPAWANQGITEIWPPGPEWLGRYRRIRVARLDSGITLQFIRVGALPLDFALDRSGVYLSEEFDISQFISATPPHQINVKLCLMRGGDRVVIDRPCLVNASGLMRASEHGWQVVDPTEKLSVSEARQHAYRVVLPDGWVKPADLALMEGPVFSCRLWSRPRALGELGGYGTSLEIRTPYNAFEDEDTLVIASVVRDSGILSGVKSEVDGVYRISFRHPLEPGIDHQLVFWNLGGFPEISPVLQVAECLDNEWRLASTRFSRSVHCVGVAYHGTRLGSWWPDEIPFATVADAASAVITASMLKWMHAPIMAPGWIQSVRRLAWQYPAQTLTAWLLDQGLPDGLVYGSIQTELWGTVVREIFSGWSPNAEEAAEVIFELGGVDFDQGDSRAFQLLLRESPLLMGRLIGAWLETTTDLYPESLEKKRQLIDQMRFLIADVPTASPNPYLTEQWHLGNIDCEPQPEILTHEQRIFEEQSKQRELLESSAEAMVVDTTYVDRIIQNVLGTLDYQSLNYTDRNNVETALIAAPLRELLGLRILASL
;
A
#
# COMPACT_ATOMS: atom_id res chain seq x y z
N MET A 1 16.73 -19.41 28.69
CA MET A 1 15.46 -20.13 28.53
C MET A 1 14.73 -19.45 27.38
N PRO A 2 14.13 -20.19 26.43
CA PRO A 2 13.30 -19.55 25.43
C PRO A 2 12.14 -18.84 26.14
N GLU A 3 11.87 -17.60 25.72
CA GLU A 3 10.75 -16.82 26.23
C GLU A 3 9.45 -17.46 25.73
N ILE A 4 8.52 -17.76 26.64
CA ILE A 4 7.23 -18.33 26.27
C ILE A 4 6.33 -17.18 25.82
N VAL A 5 5.95 -17.17 24.55
CA VAL A 5 5.02 -16.19 23.99
C VAL A 5 3.61 -16.75 24.08
N HIS A 6 2.71 -16.01 24.73
CA HIS A 6 1.29 -16.34 24.80
C HIS A 6 0.54 -15.63 23.67
N LEU A 7 -0.09 -16.40 22.78
CA LEU A 7 -0.83 -15.86 21.65
C LEU A 7 -2.31 -15.64 22.01
N PRO A 8 -2.93 -14.53 21.58
CA PRO A 8 -4.36 -14.31 21.79
C PRO A 8 -5.19 -15.25 20.91
N LEU A 9 -6.16 -15.96 21.48
CA LEU A 9 -7.11 -16.80 20.72
C LEU A 9 -8.27 -15.96 20.15
N ALA A 10 -7.97 -14.78 19.62
CA ALA A 10 -8.95 -13.81 19.12
C ALA A 10 -9.29 -14.00 17.63
N SER A 11 -8.37 -14.57 16.84
CA SER A 11 -8.55 -14.83 15.41
C SER A 11 -7.86 -16.13 14.99
N ALA A 12 -8.36 -16.74 13.92
CA ALA A 12 -7.82 -17.95 13.31
C ALA A 12 -6.42 -17.76 12.74
N GLU A 13 -6.10 -16.55 12.31
CA GLU A 13 -4.78 -16.18 11.80
C GLU A 13 -4.22 -15.03 12.63
N LEU A 14 -2.96 -15.17 13.03
CA LEU A 14 -2.21 -14.12 13.69
C LEU A 14 -0.99 -13.75 12.87
N VAL A 15 -0.62 -12.48 12.91
CA VAL A 15 0.66 -12.01 12.37
C VAL A 15 1.58 -11.69 13.54
N ALA A 16 2.61 -12.50 13.72
CA ALA A 16 3.72 -12.14 14.57
C ALA A 16 4.59 -11.14 13.80
N VAL A 17 4.84 -9.98 14.39
CA VAL A 17 5.74 -8.97 13.83
C VAL A 17 6.94 -8.81 14.74
N LEU A 18 8.12 -8.83 14.16
CA LEU A 18 9.34 -8.35 14.79
C LEU A 18 9.45 -6.87 14.51
N VAL A 19 9.51 -6.07 15.56
CA VAL A 19 9.54 -4.61 15.50
C VAL A 19 10.93 -4.14 15.95
N ASP A 20 11.49 -3.17 15.24
CA ASP A 20 12.77 -2.56 15.60
C ASP A 20 12.61 -1.49 16.70
N ASP A 21 13.71 -0.86 17.11
CA ASP A 21 13.71 0.19 18.14
C ASP A 21 12.91 1.45 17.73
N ASN A 22 12.59 1.61 16.44
CA ASN A 22 11.81 2.73 15.89
C ASN A 22 10.31 2.41 15.79
N GLY A 23 9.89 1.19 16.16
CA GLY A 23 8.51 0.76 15.99
C GLY A 23 8.18 0.28 14.57
N GLU A 24 9.16 0.09 13.69
CA GLU A 24 8.97 -0.37 12.31
C GLU A 24 9.03 -1.90 12.23
N ILE A 25 8.24 -2.50 11.32
CA ILE A 25 8.25 -3.96 11.13
C ILE A 25 9.53 -4.38 10.41
N ALA A 26 10.44 -5.02 11.14
CA ALA A 26 11.64 -5.64 10.59
C ALA A 26 11.36 -7.00 9.92
N ALA A 27 10.43 -7.77 10.49
CA ALA A 27 10.00 -9.05 9.93
C ALA A 27 8.56 -9.38 10.34
N SER A 28 7.87 -10.19 9.54
CA SER A 28 6.53 -10.69 9.85
C SER A 28 6.42 -12.18 9.55
N GLN A 29 5.69 -12.89 10.40
CA GLN A 29 5.33 -14.30 10.23
C GLN A 29 3.82 -14.45 10.41
N LEU A 30 3.17 -15.02 9.40
CA LEU A 30 1.79 -15.45 9.51
C LEU A 30 1.74 -16.80 10.22
N SER A 31 0.89 -16.91 11.23
CA SER A 31 0.60 -18.14 11.95
C SER A 31 -0.90 -18.43 11.88
N GLU A 32 -1.25 -19.55 11.26
CA GLU A 32 -2.61 -20.10 11.31
C GLU A 32 -2.74 -20.91 12.60
N LEU A 33 -3.63 -20.50 13.48
CA LEU A 33 -3.94 -21.21 14.73
C LEU A 33 -4.99 -22.31 14.50
N TRP A 34 -5.95 -22.05 13.62
CA TRP A 34 -6.99 -22.99 13.19
C TRP A 34 -7.56 -22.56 11.83
N ALA A 35 -8.23 -23.46 11.13
CA ALA A 35 -8.82 -23.13 9.83
C ALA A 35 -10.16 -22.40 9.98
N THR A 36 -10.33 -21.33 9.21
CA THR A 36 -11.59 -20.56 9.17
C THR A 36 -12.71 -21.30 8.43
N ASP A 37 -12.36 -22.21 7.53
CA ASP A 37 -13.27 -22.89 6.62
C ASP A 37 -13.65 -24.31 7.05
N VAL A 38 -13.13 -24.80 8.18
CA VAL A 38 -13.39 -26.14 8.69
C VAL A 38 -14.33 -26.08 9.89
N ASP A 39 -15.38 -26.90 9.91
CA ASP A 39 -16.34 -26.94 11.02
C ASP A 39 -15.82 -27.68 12.25
N VAL A 40 -15.01 -28.72 12.04
CA VAL A 40 -14.51 -29.62 13.07
C VAL A 40 -13.01 -29.80 12.90
N GLU A 41 -12.25 -29.40 13.92
CA GLU A 41 -10.82 -29.60 13.98
C GLU A 41 -10.46 -30.34 15.26
N LEU A 42 -9.42 -31.16 15.18
CA LEU A 42 -8.93 -31.95 16.29
C LEU A 42 -7.45 -31.62 16.51
N PHE A 43 -7.05 -31.48 17.77
CA PHE A 43 -5.68 -31.16 18.15
C PHE A 43 -5.21 -32.16 19.21
N ASP A 44 -3.95 -32.58 19.16
CA ASP A 44 -3.29 -33.26 20.28
C ASP A 44 -2.92 -32.18 21.33
N LEU A 45 -3.51 -32.22 22.53
CA LEU A 45 -3.30 -31.15 23.53
C LEU A 45 -1.87 -31.11 24.07
N ARG A 46 -1.09 -32.19 23.90
CA ARG A 46 0.28 -32.27 24.39
C ARG A 46 1.26 -31.68 23.38
N SER A 47 1.11 -31.98 22.10
CA SER A 47 1.99 -31.44 21.05
C SER A 47 1.49 -30.13 20.45
N GLY A 48 0.19 -29.83 20.56
CA GLY A 48 -0.48 -28.75 19.83
C GLY A 48 -0.66 -29.05 18.34
N GLU A 49 -0.32 -30.27 17.90
CA GLU A 49 -0.41 -30.67 16.49
C GLU A 49 -1.87 -30.80 16.06
N ARG A 50 -2.20 -30.18 14.93
CA ARG A 50 -3.49 -30.35 14.27
C ARG A 50 -3.57 -31.75 13.66
N LEU A 51 -4.62 -32.48 14.02
CA LEU A 51 -4.92 -33.81 13.54
C LEU A 51 -6.04 -33.77 12.49
N ASP A 52 -6.01 -34.70 11.54
CA ASP A 52 -7.10 -34.86 10.57
C ASP A 52 -8.35 -35.45 11.25
N ALA A 53 -9.29 -34.58 11.61
CA ALA A 53 -10.53 -34.97 12.27
C ALA A 53 -11.33 -36.03 11.48
N TYR A 54 -11.19 -36.08 10.15
CA TYR A 54 -11.91 -37.02 9.29
C TYR A 54 -11.09 -38.27 8.91
N GLY A 55 -9.83 -38.31 9.36
CA GLY A 55 -8.92 -39.42 9.18
C GLY A 55 -9.22 -40.60 10.11
N SER A 56 -8.45 -41.68 9.97
CA SER A 56 -8.55 -42.85 10.85
C SER A 56 -7.85 -42.58 12.18
N ILE A 57 -8.40 -41.69 12.99
CA ILE A 57 -7.86 -41.35 14.29
C ILE A 57 -8.58 -42.15 15.36
N ARG A 58 -7.83 -42.96 16.10
CA ARG A 58 -8.31 -43.50 17.36
C ARG A 58 -7.97 -42.50 18.45
N LEU A 59 -8.97 -41.85 19.04
CA LEU A 59 -8.83 -40.96 20.21
C LEU A 59 -8.33 -41.69 21.48
N ALA A 60 -7.93 -42.95 21.37
CA ALA A 60 -7.52 -43.76 22.51
C ALA A 60 -6.16 -43.29 23.06
N ASN A 61 -6.09 -43.16 24.39
CA ASN A 61 -4.87 -42.92 25.18
C ASN A 61 -4.25 -41.51 25.14
N ARG A 62 -4.92 -40.48 24.59
CA ARG A 62 -4.43 -39.08 24.65
C ARG A 62 -5.55 -38.08 24.87
N ASP A 63 -5.21 -36.95 25.48
CA ASP A 63 -6.11 -35.80 25.59
C ASP A 63 -6.11 -35.04 24.26
N HIS A 64 -7.30 -34.65 23.79
CA HIS A 64 -7.47 -33.95 22.52
C HIS A 64 -8.26 -32.67 22.70
N GLY A 65 -7.96 -31.65 21.90
CA GLY A 65 -8.76 -30.45 21.76
C GLY A 65 -9.70 -30.63 20.58
N LEU A 66 -11.01 -30.60 20.81
CA LEU A 66 -12.01 -30.61 19.74
C LEU A 66 -12.51 -29.18 19.53
N LEU A 67 -12.15 -28.59 18.40
CA LEU A 67 -12.57 -27.26 18.03
C LEU A 67 -13.75 -27.33 17.06
N LEU A 68 -14.88 -26.77 17.46
CA LEU A 68 -16.12 -26.79 16.70
C LEU A 68 -16.57 -25.37 16.32
N SER A 69 -17.26 -25.23 15.19
CA SER A 69 -18.06 -24.04 14.89
C SER A 69 -19.01 -23.71 16.05
N HIS A 70 -19.23 -22.41 16.31
CA HIS A 70 -19.88 -21.94 17.54
C HIS A 70 -21.32 -22.42 17.77
N ASP A 71 -21.97 -22.91 16.72
CA ASP A 71 -23.34 -23.42 16.69
C ASP A 71 -23.41 -24.95 16.77
N LEU A 72 -22.29 -25.64 16.58
CA LEU A 72 -22.19 -27.08 16.78
C LEU A 72 -22.07 -27.43 18.27
N SER A 73 -22.68 -28.56 18.63
CA SER A 73 -22.68 -29.08 19.99
C SER A 73 -22.09 -30.49 20.03
N VAL A 74 -21.52 -30.86 21.17
CA VAL A 74 -21.00 -32.21 21.38
C VAL A 74 -22.04 -33.08 22.08
N GLU A 75 -22.18 -34.30 21.60
CA GLU A 75 -22.86 -35.38 22.31
C GLU A 75 -21.89 -36.49 22.76
N PRO A 76 -22.07 -37.09 23.95
CA PRO A 76 -23.12 -36.79 24.93
C PRO A 76 -22.95 -35.38 25.52
N SER A 77 -24.08 -34.73 25.81
CA SER A 77 -24.10 -33.38 26.35
C SER A 77 -23.48 -33.35 27.76
N GLY A 78 -22.78 -32.26 28.09
CA GLY A 78 -22.17 -32.05 29.41
C GLY A 78 -20.67 -31.75 29.41
N LEU A 79 -19.99 -31.85 28.27
CA LEU A 79 -18.62 -31.37 28.13
C LEU A 79 -18.57 -29.85 28.21
N GLN A 80 -17.63 -29.33 28.99
CA GLN A 80 -17.36 -27.90 29.06
C GLN A 80 -16.58 -27.45 27.82
N PHE A 81 -16.79 -26.21 27.40
CA PHE A 81 -16.05 -25.61 26.31
C PHE A 81 -15.65 -24.17 26.62
N HIS A 82 -14.59 -23.74 25.95
CA HIS A 82 -14.16 -22.35 25.88
C HIS A 82 -14.60 -21.74 24.55
N LEU A 83 -15.12 -20.52 24.59
CA LEU A 83 -15.40 -19.75 23.38
C LEU A 83 -14.14 -19.01 22.98
N ILE A 84 -13.70 -19.24 21.74
CA ILE A 84 -12.56 -18.54 21.14
C ILE A 84 -12.98 -17.88 19.84
N GLY A 85 -12.17 -16.95 19.35
CA GLY A 85 -12.47 -16.18 18.15
C GLY A 85 -13.58 -15.13 18.35
N THR A 86 -13.73 -14.25 17.36
CA THR A 86 -14.79 -13.23 17.31
C THR A 86 -15.58 -13.28 16.00
N GLY A 87 -16.81 -12.77 16.00
CA GLY A 87 -17.63 -12.69 14.78
C GLY A 87 -17.89 -14.05 14.15
N ALA A 88 -17.70 -14.17 12.83
CA ALA A 88 -17.90 -15.42 12.09
C ALA A 88 -16.82 -16.48 12.37
N GLN A 89 -15.67 -16.08 12.92
CA GLN A 89 -14.59 -17.01 13.30
C GLN A 89 -14.76 -17.58 14.71
N ARG A 90 -15.92 -17.36 15.35
CA ARG A 90 -16.18 -17.86 16.69
C ARG A 90 -16.24 -19.39 16.69
N LYS A 91 -15.53 -20.01 17.65
CA LYS A 91 -15.43 -21.45 17.82
C LYS A 91 -15.64 -21.86 19.28
N ARG A 92 -16.01 -23.12 19.50
CA ARG A 92 -16.06 -23.79 20.80
C ARG A 92 -14.92 -24.79 20.89
N LEU A 93 -14.00 -24.59 21.82
CA LEU A 93 -12.92 -25.52 22.13
C LEU A 93 -13.33 -26.42 23.30
N TYR A 94 -13.48 -27.71 23.04
CA TYR A 94 -13.73 -28.74 24.04
C TYR A 94 -12.43 -29.48 24.35
N GLU A 95 -12.21 -29.80 25.61
CA GLU A 95 -11.14 -30.71 26.03
C GLU A 95 -11.73 -32.13 26.15
N LEU A 96 -11.24 -33.04 25.31
CA LEU A 96 -11.61 -34.45 25.31
C LEU A 96 -10.53 -35.23 26.09
N PRO A 97 -10.84 -35.75 27.29
CA PRO A 97 -9.87 -36.50 28.07
C PRO A 97 -9.47 -37.82 27.40
N ALA A 98 -8.30 -38.32 27.75
CA ALA A 98 -7.89 -39.66 27.36
C ALA A 98 -8.94 -40.68 27.82
N ASN A 99 -9.38 -41.52 26.89
CA ASN A 99 -10.41 -42.55 27.13
C ASN A 99 -11.81 -41.98 27.41
N VAL A 100 -12.26 -40.97 26.66
CA VAL A 100 -13.70 -40.64 26.64
C VAL A 100 -14.50 -41.91 26.36
N ASP A 101 -15.30 -42.33 27.34
CA ASP A 101 -16.17 -43.50 27.23
C ASP A 101 -17.32 -43.19 26.26
N GLY A 102 -17.37 -43.91 25.14
CA GLY A 102 -18.46 -43.88 24.19
C GLY A 102 -18.23 -43.01 22.95
N LEU A 103 -19.25 -42.99 22.10
CA LEU A 103 -19.26 -42.25 20.83
C LEU A 103 -19.46 -40.76 21.11
N VAL A 104 -18.43 -39.96 20.82
CA VAL A 104 -18.51 -38.49 20.83
C VAL A 104 -18.96 -38.04 19.45
N ARG A 105 -19.96 -37.16 19.36
CA ARG A 105 -20.48 -36.65 18.09
C ARG A 105 -20.50 -35.13 18.07
N ALA A 106 -20.13 -34.51 16.95
CA ALA A 106 -20.38 -33.10 16.70
C ALA A 106 -21.66 -32.98 15.86
N VAL A 107 -22.68 -32.35 16.43
CA VAL A 107 -24.04 -32.34 15.90
C VAL A 107 -24.55 -30.90 15.81
N LEU A 108 -25.27 -30.60 14.73
CA LEU A 108 -26.03 -29.37 14.57
C LEU A 108 -27.47 -29.60 15.02
N PHE A 109 -27.95 -28.75 15.92
CA PHE A 109 -29.33 -28.74 16.36
C PHE A 109 -30.05 -27.48 15.85
N ASP A 110 -31.30 -27.65 15.45
CA ASP A 110 -32.22 -26.55 15.11
C ASP A 110 -33.54 -26.82 15.83
N ASP A 111 -33.99 -25.85 16.63
CA ASP A 111 -35.13 -25.98 17.54
C ASP A 111 -35.13 -27.26 18.40
N GLY A 112 -33.94 -27.71 18.80
CA GLY A 112 -33.74 -28.91 19.62
C GLY A 112 -33.82 -30.24 18.85
N ALA A 113 -34.08 -30.20 17.54
CA ALA A 113 -33.99 -31.37 16.67
C ALA A 113 -32.60 -31.47 16.03
N GLU A 114 -32.07 -32.68 15.94
CA GLU A 114 -30.82 -32.96 15.21
C GLU A 114 -31.05 -32.71 13.70
N VAL A 115 -30.30 -31.76 13.14
CA VAL A 115 -30.36 -31.41 11.71
C VAL A 115 -29.33 -32.20 10.93
N GLY A 116 -28.13 -32.35 11.49
CA GLY A 116 -27.05 -33.10 10.86
C GLY A 116 -25.90 -33.41 11.81
N GLU A 117 -25.27 -34.55 11.56
CA GLU A 117 -24.03 -34.98 12.20
C GLU A 117 -22.84 -34.56 11.32
N PHE A 118 -21.87 -33.87 11.91
CA PHE A 118 -20.70 -33.33 11.21
C PHE A 118 -19.43 -34.15 11.46
N TRP A 119 -19.36 -34.85 12.59
CA TRP A 119 -18.19 -35.65 12.98
C TRP A 119 -18.54 -36.61 14.11
N HIS A 120 -17.82 -37.73 14.23
CA HIS A 120 -17.87 -38.60 15.40
C HIS A 120 -16.52 -39.29 15.69
N SER A 121 -16.27 -39.63 16.97
CA SER A 121 -14.96 -40.14 17.45
C SER A 121 -14.55 -41.51 16.94
N GLU A 122 -15.51 -42.36 16.57
CA GLU A 122 -15.27 -43.71 16.04
C GLU A 122 -15.22 -43.76 14.52
N THR A 123 -14.75 -42.69 13.86
CA THR A 123 -14.63 -42.67 12.40
C THR A 123 -13.63 -43.73 11.93
N ASP A 124 -14.14 -44.93 11.62
CA ASP A 124 -13.47 -45.83 10.69
C ASP A 124 -13.26 -45.02 9.41
N ALA A 125 -12.07 -45.09 8.81
CA ALA A 125 -11.61 -44.29 7.66
C ALA A 125 -12.59 -44.21 6.45
N ARG A 126 -13.68 -44.98 6.47
CA ARG A 126 -14.74 -45.07 5.47
C ARG A 126 -15.90 -44.09 5.67
N VAL A 127 -16.06 -43.45 6.84
CA VAL A 127 -17.19 -42.52 7.09
C VAL A 127 -16.79 -41.05 6.84
N GLY A 128 -15.56 -40.66 7.17
CA GLY A 128 -14.99 -39.34 6.83
C GLY A 128 -14.49 -39.24 5.38
N GLY A 129 -14.06 -40.37 4.79
CA GLY A 129 -13.69 -40.46 3.38
C GLY A 129 -14.91 -40.62 2.47
N GLY A 130 -15.69 -39.54 2.31
CA GLY A 130 -16.75 -39.45 1.32
C GLY A 130 -17.77 -40.58 1.38
N ARG A 131 -18.84 -40.42 2.18
CA ARG A 131 -20.12 -41.01 1.75
C ARG A 131 -20.31 -40.56 0.31
N SER A 132 -20.23 -41.51 -0.63
CA SER A 132 -20.39 -41.24 -2.06
C SER A 132 -21.59 -40.33 -2.20
N GLU A 133 -21.34 -39.10 -2.62
CA GLU A 133 -22.39 -38.11 -2.72
C GLU A 133 -23.50 -38.71 -3.60
N PRO A 134 -24.75 -38.80 -3.10
CA PRO A 134 -25.79 -39.43 -3.86
C PRO A 134 -25.99 -38.61 -5.15
N ALA A 135 -26.20 -39.29 -6.27
CA ALA A 135 -26.23 -38.62 -7.59
C ALA A 135 -27.23 -37.46 -7.68
N TRP A 136 -28.28 -37.46 -6.85
CA TRP A 136 -29.25 -36.38 -6.77
C TRP A 136 -28.72 -35.10 -6.10
N ALA A 137 -27.73 -35.20 -5.21
CA ALA A 137 -27.16 -34.03 -4.53
C ALA A 137 -26.14 -33.27 -5.40
N ASN A 138 -25.61 -33.92 -6.44
CA ASN A 138 -24.76 -33.29 -7.46
C ASN A 138 -25.53 -32.30 -8.36
N GLN A 139 -26.83 -32.11 -8.13
CA GLN A 139 -27.65 -31.16 -8.85
C GLN A 139 -27.56 -29.77 -8.22
N GLY A 140 -27.79 -28.76 -9.05
CA GLY A 140 -27.78 -27.36 -8.65
C GLY A 140 -26.48 -26.63 -8.98
N ILE A 141 -26.55 -25.31 -8.94
CA ILE A 141 -25.42 -24.39 -9.09
C ILE A 141 -25.31 -23.60 -7.81
N THR A 142 -24.13 -23.62 -7.22
CA THR A 142 -23.76 -22.83 -6.05
C THR A 142 -22.74 -21.79 -6.49
N GLU A 143 -23.09 -20.52 -6.37
CA GLU A 143 -22.23 -19.42 -6.80
C GLU A 143 -22.33 -18.22 -5.84
N ILE A 144 -21.29 -17.40 -5.85
CA ILE A 144 -21.31 -16.09 -5.20
C ILE A 144 -22.17 -15.13 -6.01
N TRP A 145 -23.03 -14.39 -5.31
CA TRP A 145 -23.93 -13.42 -5.91
C TRP A 145 -23.79 -12.03 -5.28
N PRO A 146 -23.80 -10.94 -6.08
CA PRO A 146 -23.75 -10.95 -7.55
C PRO A 146 -22.38 -11.44 -8.09
N PRO A 147 -22.32 -11.98 -9.32
CA PRO A 147 -21.07 -12.39 -9.94
C PRO A 147 -20.28 -11.18 -10.43
N GLY A 148 -18.96 -11.20 -10.28
CA GLY A 148 -18.06 -10.18 -10.81
C GLY A 148 -16.83 -9.96 -9.95
N PRO A 149 -15.80 -9.27 -10.49
CA PRO A 149 -14.70 -8.77 -9.68
C PRO A 149 -15.26 -7.73 -8.72
N GLU A 150 -14.98 -7.89 -7.43
CA GLU A 150 -15.39 -6.89 -6.47
C GLU A 150 -14.38 -6.69 -5.35
N TRP A 151 -14.45 -5.49 -4.78
CA TRP A 151 -13.63 -5.11 -3.65
C TRP A 151 -13.98 -5.91 -2.39
N LEU A 152 -12.96 -6.28 -1.62
CA LEU A 152 -13.09 -6.85 -0.28
C LEU A 152 -13.97 -5.97 0.63
N GLY A 153 -14.58 -6.56 1.67
CA GLY A 153 -15.42 -5.81 2.62
C GLY A 153 -16.82 -5.48 2.11
N ARG A 154 -17.14 -5.84 0.86
CA ARG A 154 -18.52 -5.86 0.38
C ARG A 154 -19.22 -7.16 0.74
N TYR A 155 -20.48 -7.03 1.12
CA TYR A 155 -21.31 -8.17 1.49
C TYR A 155 -21.77 -8.96 0.26
N ARG A 156 -21.83 -10.29 0.40
CA ARG A 156 -22.21 -11.24 -0.64
C ARG A 156 -23.29 -12.18 -0.18
N ARG A 157 -23.92 -12.83 -1.15
CA ARG A 157 -24.89 -13.90 -0.91
C ARG A 157 -24.44 -15.16 -1.63
N ILE A 158 -24.77 -16.32 -1.07
CA ILE A 158 -24.72 -17.60 -1.76
C ILE A 158 -26.02 -17.76 -2.53
N ARG A 159 -25.90 -18.03 -3.82
CA ARG A 159 -27.02 -18.39 -4.69
C ARG A 159 -26.97 -19.88 -4.95
N VAL A 160 -28.04 -20.58 -4.57
CA VAL A 160 -28.26 -22.00 -4.89
C VAL A 160 -29.45 -22.10 -5.84
N ALA A 161 -29.17 -22.41 -7.10
CA ALA A 161 -30.18 -22.50 -8.17
C ALA A 161 -30.24 -23.91 -8.77
N ARG A 162 -31.31 -24.20 -9.53
CA ARG A 162 -31.46 -25.45 -10.32
C ARG A 162 -31.48 -26.74 -9.48
N LEU A 163 -32.01 -26.70 -8.25
CA LEU A 163 -32.34 -27.90 -7.51
C LEU A 163 -33.60 -28.56 -8.09
N ASP A 164 -33.63 -29.89 -8.20
CA ASP A 164 -34.82 -30.62 -8.62
C ASP A 164 -35.99 -30.38 -7.64
N SER A 165 -37.23 -30.47 -8.12
CA SER A 165 -38.45 -30.19 -7.34
C SER A 165 -38.69 -31.10 -6.12
N GLY A 166 -37.88 -32.16 -5.95
CA GLY A 166 -37.90 -33.05 -4.79
C GLY A 166 -36.78 -32.80 -3.78
N ILE A 167 -35.91 -31.82 -4.03
CA ILE A 167 -34.77 -31.48 -3.18
C ILE A 167 -35.07 -30.18 -2.43
N THR A 168 -34.93 -30.20 -1.12
CA THR A 168 -35.04 -29.01 -0.27
C THR A 168 -33.69 -28.70 0.36
N LEU A 169 -33.34 -27.41 0.38
CA LEU A 169 -32.18 -26.90 1.10
C LEU A 169 -32.56 -26.74 2.57
N GLN A 170 -31.79 -27.33 3.47
CA GLN A 170 -32.01 -27.29 4.92
C GLN A 170 -31.14 -26.23 5.59
N PHE A 171 -29.86 -26.14 5.20
CA PHE A 171 -28.97 -25.07 5.65
C PHE A 171 -27.94 -24.71 4.58
N ILE A 172 -27.38 -23.50 4.71
CA ILE A 172 -26.19 -23.02 4.00
C ILE A 172 -25.16 -22.62 5.05
N ARG A 173 -23.89 -23.00 4.85
CA ARG A 173 -22.76 -22.50 5.64
C ARG A 173 -21.64 -22.05 4.73
N VAL A 174 -20.92 -21.01 5.13
CA VAL A 174 -19.65 -20.61 4.52
C VAL A 174 -18.57 -20.77 5.58
N GLY A 175 -17.70 -21.77 5.41
CA GLY A 175 -16.83 -22.21 6.49
C GLY A 175 -17.62 -22.52 7.77
N ALA A 176 -17.24 -21.87 8.87
CA ALA A 176 -17.89 -21.99 10.18
C ALA A 176 -19.19 -21.18 10.35
N LEU A 177 -19.53 -20.32 9.39
CA LEU A 177 -20.63 -19.37 9.50
C LEU A 177 -21.93 -19.97 8.95
N PRO A 178 -22.93 -20.28 9.80
CA PRO A 178 -24.28 -20.56 9.32
C PRO A 178 -24.88 -19.30 8.69
N LEU A 179 -25.58 -19.48 7.57
CA LEU A 179 -26.29 -18.39 6.89
C LEU A 179 -27.76 -18.72 6.79
N ASP A 180 -28.59 -17.76 7.20
CA ASP A 180 -30.01 -17.77 6.87
C ASP A 180 -30.21 -17.66 5.35
N PHE A 181 -31.33 -18.17 4.85
CA PHE A 181 -31.63 -18.11 3.41
C PHE A 181 -33.13 -18.08 3.14
N ALA A 182 -33.50 -17.55 1.98
CA ALA A 182 -34.87 -17.50 1.52
C ALA A 182 -35.00 -18.09 0.10
N LEU A 183 -36.09 -18.80 -0.13
CA LEU A 183 -36.49 -19.25 -1.47
C LEU A 183 -37.25 -18.13 -2.17
N ASP A 184 -36.70 -17.65 -3.28
CA ASP A 184 -37.34 -16.61 -4.07
C ASP A 184 -38.47 -17.17 -4.96
N ARG A 185 -39.20 -16.27 -5.64
CA ARG A 185 -40.30 -16.65 -6.54
C ARG A 185 -39.87 -17.44 -7.78
N SER A 186 -38.58 -17.41 -8.11
CA SER A 186 -38.00 -18.13 -9.24
C SER A 186 -37.52 -19.54 -8.87
N GLY A 187 -37.64 -19.93 -7.60
CA GLY A 187 -37.16 -21.22 -7.10
C GLY A 187 -35.65 -21.22 -6.82
N VAL A 188 -35.05 -20.04 -6.65
CA VAL A 188 -33.65 -19.87 -6.29
C VAL A 188 -33.55 -19.58 -4.80
N TYR A 189 -32.67 -20.31 -4.11
CA TYR A 189 -32.33 -20.01 -2.72
C TYR A 189 -31.23 -18.95 -2.70
N LEU A 190 -31.44 -17.89 -1.93
CA LEU A 190 -30.46 -16.84 -1.69
C LEU A 190 -30.20 -16.76 -0.19
N SER A 191 -28.93 -16.84 0.19
CA SER A 191 -28.54 -16.59 1.58
C SER A 191 -28.72 -15.12 1.96
N GLU A 192 -28.63 -14.84 3.25
CA GLU A 192 -28.33 -13.51 3.77
C GLU A 192 -26.95 -13.02 3.33
N GLU A 193 -26.69 -11.75 3.63
CA GLU A 193 -25.45 -11.08 3.31
C GLU A 193 -24.34 -11.45 4.29
N PHE A 194 -23.17 -11.82 3.78
CA PHE A 194 -21.97 -12.12 4.58
C PHE A 194 -20.72 -11.43 4.03
N ASP A 195 -19.76 -11.18 4.90
CA ASP A 195 -18.48 -10.57 4.55
C ASP A 195 -17.49 -11.63 4.08
N ILE A 196 -17.15 -11.60 2.79
CA ILE A 196 -16.30 -12.59 2.15
C ILE A 196 -14.83 -12.49 2.59
N SER A 197 -14.42 -11.33 3.10
CA SER A 197 -13.04 -11.07 3.51
C SER A 197 -12.58 -11.98 4.68
N GLN A 198 -13.54 -12.55 5.41
CA GLN A 198 -13.28 -13.44 6.55
C GLN A 198 -12.91 -14.87 6.12
N PHE A 199 -13.10 -15.21 4.85
CA PHE A 199 -12.95 -16.56 4.29
C PHE A 199 -11.98 -16.66 3.12
N ILE A 200 -11.48 -15.53 2.62
CA ILE A 200 -10.56 -15.51 1.47
C ILE A 200 -9.12 -15.77 1.94
N SER A 201 -8.49 -16.76 1.30
CA SER A 201 -7.05 -17.00 1.43
C SER A 201 -6.23 -15.92 0.72
N ALA A 202 -5.00 -15.70 1.16
CA ALA A 202 -4.06 -14.80 0.47
C ALA A 202 -3.63 -15.31 -0.91
N THR A 203 -3.67 -16.64 -1.11
CA THR A 203 -3.15 -17.27 -2.32
C THR A 203 -4.28 -17.65 -3.28
N PRO A 204 -4.28 -17.13 -4.52
CA PRO A 204 -5.24 -17.56 -5.52
C PRO A 204 -5.02 -19.04 -5.92
N PRO A 205 -6.06 -19.75 -6.40
CA PRO A 205 -7.42 -19.24 -6.62
C PRO A 205 -8.15 -18.98 -5.30
N HIS A 206 -8.86 -17.86 -5.21
CA HIS A 206 -9.63 -17.54 -4.02
C HIS A 206 -10.89 -18.39 -4.03
N GLN A 207 -10.91 -19.43 -3.22
CA GLN A 207 -12.04 -20.33 -3.11
C GLN A 207 -12.59 -20.27 -1.70
N ILE A 208 -13.92 -20.19 -1.60
CA ILE A 208 -14.61 -20.45 -0.34
C ILE A 208 -15.31 -21.80 -0.41
N ASN A 209 -15.31 -22.53 0.69
CA ASN A 209 -16.00 -23.79 0.81
C ASN A 209 -17.41 -23.53 1.39
N VAL A 210 -18.42 -23.79 0.56
CA VAL A 210 -19.83 -23.66 0.95
C VAL A 210 -20.38 -25.04 1.30
N LYS A 211 -20.88 -25.21 2.52
CA LYS A 211 -21.57 -26.44 2.92
C LYS A 211 -23.06 -26.29 2.75
N LEU A 212 -23.70 -27.27 2.12
CA LEU A 212 -25.15 -27.33 1.94
C LEU A 212 -25.67 -28.62 2.56
N CYS A 213 -26.74 -28.53 3.34
CA CYS A 213 -27.53 -29.72 3.69
C CYS A 213 -28.74 -29.81 2.79
N LEU A 214 -28.80 -30.89 2.00
CA LEU A 214 -29.89 -31.16 1.09
C LEU A 214 -30.73 -32.33 1.62
N MET A 215 -32.04 -32.25 1.42
CA MET A 215 -32.97 -33.31 1.77
C MET A 215 -33.78 -33.75 0.55
N ARG A 216 -33.90 -35.07 0.34
CA ARG A 216 -34.78 -35.67 -0.67
C ARG A 216 -35.47 -36.91 -0.11
N GLY A 217 -36.79 -36.87 0.02
CA GLY A 217 -37.59 -38.04 0.44
C GLY A 217 -37.24 -38.59 1.83
N GLY A 218 -36.74 -37.74 2.74
CA GLY A 218 -36.29 -38.12 4.08
C GLY A 218 -34.78 -38.39 4.19
N ASP A 219 -34.10 -38.65 3.07
CA ASP A 219 -32.65 -38.78 3.05
C ASP A 219 -32.01 -37.39 3.13
N ARG A 220 -31.07 -37.23 4.06
CA ARG A 220 -30.27 -36.01 4.25
C ARG A 220 -28.83 -36.25 3.85
N VAL A 221 -28.23 -35.25 3.21
CA VAL A 221 -26.80 -35.25 2.90
C VAL A 221 -26.23 -33.86 3.07
N VAL A 222 -25.06 -33.78 3.71
CA VAL A 222 -24.24 -32.57 3.75
C VAL A 222 -23.21 -32.68 2.64
N ILE A 223 -23.13 -31.66 1.81
CA ILE A 223 -22.22 -31.59 0.66
C ILE A 223 -21.37 -30.33 0.73
N ASP A 224 -20.15 -30.45 0.23
CA ASP A 224 -19.24 -29.32 0.09
C ASP A 224 -19.22 -28.85 -1.37
N ARG A 225 -19.29 -27.53 -1.55
CA ARG A 225 -19.26 -26.87 -2.86
C ARG A 225 -18.19 -25.78 -2.86
N PRO A 226 -17.12 -25.94 -3.66
CA PRO A 226 -16.23 -24.86 -4.02
C PRO A 226 -16.99 -23.71 -4.66
N CYS A 227 -16.82 -22.50 -4.14
CA CYS A 227 -17.20 -21.30 -4.86
C CYS A 227 -15.95 -20.46 -5.13
N LEU A 228 -15.65 -20.27 -6.40
CA LEU A 228 -14.61 -19.32 -6.82
C LEU A 228 -15.06 -17.91 -6.51
N VAL A 229 -14.13 -17.12 -6.01
CA VAL A 229 -14.34 -15.75 -5.60
C VAL A 229 -13.41 -14.86 -6.40
N ASN A 230 -13.96 -14.03 -7.25
CA ASN A 230 -13.17 -13.00 -7.90
C ASN A 230 -13.12 -11.75 -7.00
N ALA A 231 -12.27 -11.78 -5.98
CA ALA A 231 -12.10 -10.67 -5.04
C ALA A 231 -10.78 -9.95 -5.26
N SER A 232 -10.78 -8.65 -4.96
CA SER A 232 -9.56 -7.86 -4.91
C SER A 232 -9.58 -6.88 -3.75
N GLY A 233 -8.42 -6.53 -3.22
CA GLY A 233 -8.31 -5.49 -2.21
C GLY A 233 -7.10 -5.65 -1.30
N LEU A 234 -7.09 -4.84 -0.24
CA LEU A 234 -6.05 -4.80 0.76
C LEU A 234 -6.64 -5.14 2.13
N MET A 235 -5.94 -5.96 2.89
CA MET A 235 -6.26 -6.23 4.29
C MET A 235 -5.08 -5.83 5.18
N ARG A 236 -5.37 -5.24 6.33
CA ARG A 236 -4.42 -4.82 7.36
C ARG A 236 -4.54 -5.75 8.57
N ALA A 237 -3.41 -6.20 9.10
CA ALA A 237 -3.38 -6.97 10.34
C ALA A 237 -3.75 -6.09 11.54
N SER A 238 -4.58 -6.64 12.43
CA SER A 238 -5.01 -6.01 13.69
C SER A 238 -5.02 -7.03 14.83
N GLU A 239 -5.24 -6.58 16.06
CA GLU A 239 -5.42 -7.46 17.23
C GLU A 239 -6.63 -8.40 17.10
N HIS A 240 -7.58 -8.07 16.22
CA HIS A 240 -8.78 -8.86 15.95
C HIS A 240 -8.70 -9.66 14.65
N GLY A 241 -7.49 -9.83 14.09
CA GLY A 241 -7.25 -10.48 12.81
C GLY A 241 -7.19 -9.49 11.66
N TRP A 242 -7.51 -9.94 10.46
CA TRP A 242 -7.43 -9.13 9.25
C TRP A 242 -8.62 -8.20 9.09
N GLN A 243 -8.35 -6.92 8.87
CA GLN A 243 -9.35 -5.90 8.58
C GLN A 243 -9.20 -5.42 7.14
N VAL A 244 -10.30 -5.32 6.40
CA VAL A 244 -10.29 -4.76 5.05
C VAL A 244 -9.96 -3.28 5.12
N VAL A 245 -9.10 -2.83 4.22
CA VAL A 245 -8.81 -1.40 4.00
C VAL A 245 -9.73 -0.90 2.91
N ASP A 246 -10.49 0.17 3.20
CA ASP A 246 -11.35 0.82 2.22
C ASP A 246 -10.47 1.66 1.27
N PRO A 247 -10.63 1.56 -0.06
CA PRO A 247 -9.78 2.23 -1.02
C PRO A 247 -9.97 3.75 -1.00
N THR A 248 -11.06 4.23 -0.40
CA THR A 248 -11.32 5.65 -0.18
C THR A 248 -10.61 6.18 1.07
N GLU A 249 -10.14 5.32 1.97
CA GLU A 249 -9.39 5.73 3.15
C GLU A 249 -8.05 6.38 2.78
N LYS A 250 -7.62 7.26 3.68
CA LYS A 250 -6.31 7.92 3.61
C LYS A 250 -5.33 7.09 4.40
N LEU A 251 -4.26 6.67 3.76
CA LEU A 251 -3.21 5.89 4.38
C LEU A 251 -2.08 6.80 4.83
N SER A 252 -1.64 6.71 6.08
CA SER A 252 -0.42 7.40 6.48
C SER A 252 0.84 6.57 6.25
N VAL A 253 1.96 7.21 5.96
CA VAL A 253 3.26 6.53 5.76
C VAL A 253 3.66 5.72 7.00
N SER A 254 3.42 6.24 8.20
CA SER A 254 3.71 5.48 9.42
C SER A 254 2.79 4.26 9.59
N GLU A 255 1.50 4.32 9.23
CA GLU A 255 0.64 3.12 9.23
C GLU A 255 1.14 2.08 8.23
N ALA A 256 1.54 2.54 7.03
CA ALA A 256 2.08 1.69 5.98
C ALA A 256 3.33 0.90 6.40
N ARG A 257 4.13 1.46 7.32
CA ARG A 257 5.33 0.83 7.91
C ARG A 257 5.06 -0.02 9.15
N GLN A 258 4.08 0.37 9.96
CA GLN A 258 3.81 -0.23 11.27
C GLN A 258 2.86 -1.42 11.22
N HIS A 259 2.13 -1.61 10.11
CA HIS A 259 1.19 -2.72 9.98
C HIS A 259 1.61 -3.71 8.89
N ALA A 260 1.29 -4.98 9.09
CA ALA A 260 1.38 -5.98 8.05
C ALA A 260 0.15 -5.92 7.16
N TYR A 261 0.37 -6.00 5.85
CA TYR A 261 -0.67 -5.94 4.84
C TYR A 261 -0.67 -7.20 3.97
N ARG A 262 -1.87 -7.66 3.66
CA ARG A 262 -2.16 -8.75 2.74
C ARG A 262 -2.89 -8.16 1.53
N VAL A 263 -2.36 -8.44 0.35
CA VAL A 263 -3.00 -8.06 -0.92
C VAL A 263 -3.75 -9.26 -1.46
N VAL A 264 -5.00 -9.05 -1.84
CA VAL A 264 -5.83 -10.02 -2.54
C VAL A 264 -5.97 -9.52 -3.97
N LEU A 265 -5.48 -10.30 -4.93
CA LEU A 265 -5.57 -9.97 -6.36
C LEU A 265 -6.72 -10.75 -7.00
N PRO A 266 -7.43 -10.16 -7.97
CA PRO A 266 -8.49 -10.87 -8.69
C PRO A 266 -7.92 -11.99 -9.57
N ASP A 267 -8.77 -12.96 -9.90
CA ASP A 267 -8.36 -14.07 -10.76
C ASP A 267 -8.03 -13.58 -12.17
N GLY A 268 -6.97 -14.12 -12.77
CA GLY A 268 -6.55 -13.82 -14.14
C GLY A 268 -5.59 -12.65 -14.28
N TRP A 269 -5.28 -11.94 -13.20
CA TRP A 269 -4.22 -10.93 -13.21
C TRP A 269 -2.84 -11.54 -13.45
N VAL A 270 -1.91 -10.70 -13.92
CA VAL A 270 -0.50 -11.05 -14.09
C VAL A 270 0.08 -11.53 -12.75
N LYS A 271 1.15 -12.33 -12.80
CA LYS A 271 1.79 -12.86 -11.60
C LYS A 271 2.16 -11.72 -10.65
N PRO A 272 2.03 -11.90 -9.32
CA PRO A 272 2.40 -10.87 -8.35
C PRO A 272 3.78 -10.26 -8.57
N ALA A 273 4.77 -11.05 -9.01
CA ALA A 273 6.14 -10.57 -9.28
C ALA A 273 6.21 -9.49 -10.37
N ASP A 274 5.26 -9.47 -11.30
CA ASP A 274 5.21 -8.51 -12.41
C ASP A 274 4.48 -7.21 -12.01
N LEU A 275 3.73 -7.25 -10.90
CA LEU A 275 3.01 -6.11 -10.34
C LEU A 275 3.91 -5.31 -9.37
N ALA A 276 3.56 -4.05 -9.21
CA ALA A 276 4.23 -3.14 -8.32
C ALA A 276 3.23 -2.34 -7.49
N LEU A 277 3.67 -1.98 -6.29
CA LEU A 277 3.06 -0.96 -5.47
C LEU A 277 3.54 0.41 -5.97
N MET A 278 2.59 1.25 -6.40
CA MET A 278 2.84 2.56 -7.00
C MET A 278 2.17 3.65 -6.17
N GLU A 279 2.91 4.66 -5.73
CA GLU A 279 2.35 5.88 -5.16
C GLU A 279 2.27 6.95 -6.27
N GLY A 280 1.10 7.12 -6.88
CA GLY A 280 0.97 7.85 -8.13
C GLY A 280 1.88 7.27 -9.22
N PRO A 281 2.81 8.05 -9.78
CA PRO A 281 3.78 7.54 -10.75
C PRO A 281 5.07 6.98 -10.12
N VAL A 282 5.21 7.02 -8.78
CA VAL A 282 6.39 6.52 -8.08
C VAL A 282 6.30 5.01 -7.87
N PHE A 283 7.31 4.29 -8.33
CA PHE A 283 7.54 2.91 -7.92
C PHE A 283 7.99 2.85 -6.46
N SER A 284 7.20 2.21 -5.60
CA SER A 284 7.60 1.92 -4.22
C SER A 284 8.32 0.57 -4.15
N CYS A 285 7.64 -0.52 -4.50
CA CYS A 285 8.25 -1.85 -4.49
C CYS A 285 7.49 -2.87 -5.35
N ARG A 286 8.11 -4.03 -5.60
CA ARG A 286 7.42 -5.18 -6.20
C ARG A 286 6.43 -5.78 -5.23
N LEU A 287 5.31 -6.27 -5.77
CA LEU A 287 4.32 -6.95 -4.97
C LEU A 287 4.87 -8.28 -4.42
N TRP A 288 4.39 -8.64 -3.24
CA TRP A 288 4.84 -9.80 -2.49
C TRP A 288 3.73 -10.83 -2.32
N SER A 289 4.12 -12.08 -2.03
CA SER A 289 3.17 -13.17 -1.75
C SER A 289 2.86 -13.35 -0.26
N ARG A 290 3.69 -12.79 0.64
CA ARG A 290 3.57 -12.97 2.10
C ARG A 290 3.26 -11.65 2.80
N PRO A 291 2.33 -11.62 3.77
CA PRO A 291 1.96 -10.36 4.40
C PRO A 291 3.15 -9.64 5.05
N ARG A 292 3.30 -8.35 4.77
CA ARG A 292 4.38 -7.48 5.27
C ARG A 292 3.97 -6.01 5.23
N ALA A 293 4.79 -5.12 5.78
CA ALA A 293 4.61 -3.68 5.63
C ALA A 293 4.64 -3.26 4.14
N LEU A 294 3.93 -2.17 3.81
CA LEU A 294 3.89 -1.65 2.44
C LEU A 294 5.23 -1.03 2.01
N GLY A 295 6.11 -0.74 2.98
CA GLY A 295 7.45 -0.23 2.75
C GLY A 295 7.52 1.31 2.80
N GLU A 296 8.50 1.86 2.11
CA GLU A 296 8.69 3.31 2.04
C GLU A 296 7.74 3.94 1.02
N LEU A 297 7.04 4.98 1.48
CA LEU A 297 6.09 5.78 0.72
C LEU A 297 6.45 7.26 0.90
N GLY A 298 6.16 8.07 -0.12
CA GLY A 298 6.42 9.50 -0.17
C GLY A 298 5.43 10.36 0.57
N GLY A 299 4.16 9.98 0.67
CA GLY A 299 3.18 10.70 1.49
C GLY A 299 2.84 12.12 1.01
N TYR A 300 2.94 12.39 -0.30
CA TYR A 300 2.68 13.71 -0.90
C TYR A 300 1.25 13.88 -1.45
N GLY A 301 0.35 12.96 -1.11
CA GLY A 301 -1.08 13.08 -1.38
C GLY A 301 -1.59 12.30 -2.59
N THR A 302 -0.75 11.54 -3.28
CA THR A 302 -1.13 10.66 -4.39
C THR A 302 -1.85 9.40 -3.90
N SER A 303 -2.61 8.76 -4.78
CA SER A 303 -3.17 7.42 -4.55
C SER A 303 -2.07 6.38 -4.39
N LEU A 304 -2.38 5.33 -3.65
CA LEU A 304 -1.58 4.10 -3.61
C LEU A 304 -2.28 3.05 -4.45
N GLU A 305 -1.56 2.48 -5.41
CA GLU A 305 -2.11 1.61 -6.44
C GLU A 305 -1.25 0.36 -6.60
N ILE A 306 -1.88 -0.74 -7.01
CA ILE A 306 -1.19 -1.94 -7.47
C ILE A 306 -1.47 -2.08 -8.95
N ARG A 307 -0.40 -2.02 -9.75
CA ARG A 307 -0.46 -2.10 -11.21
C ARG A 307 0.87 -2.60 -11.76
N THR A 308 0.90 -2.91 -13.05
CA THR A 308 2.17 -3.08 -13.76
C THR A 308 2.94 -1.75 -13.70
N PRO A 309 4.20 -1.73 -13.27
CA PRO A 309 4.91 -0.48 -12.99
C PRO A 309 5.10 0.40 -14.23
N TYR A 310 5.20 -0.23 -15.40
CA TYR A 310 5.48 0.44 -16.68
C TYR A 310 4.49 -0.05 -17.73
N ASN A 311 4.05 0.84 -18.62
CA ASN A 311 3.16 0.51 -19.74
C ASN A 311 1.81 -0.08 -19.33
N ALA A 312 1.36 0.16 -18.10
CA ALA A 312 0.00 -0.19 -17.70
C ALA A 312 -0.98 0.59 -18.59
N PHE A 313 -1.84 -0.12 -19.32
CA PHE A 313 -2.97 0.48 -19.98
C PHE A 313 -3.97 0.91 -18.90
N GLU A 314 -4.45 2.16 -19.00
CA GLU A 314 -5.17 2.92 -17.96
C GLU A 314 -6.29 2.14 -17.22
N ASP A 315 -6.89 1.12 -17.84
CA ASP A 315 -8.14 0.53 -17.35
C ASP A 315 -8.13 -0.98 -17.05
N GLU A 316 -7.09 -1.75 -17.39
CA GLU A 316 -7.21 -3.23 -17.33
C GLU A 316 -6.62 -3.87 -16.06
N ASP A 317 -5.60 -3.29 -15.42
CA ASP A 317 -4.89 -3.92 -14.28
C ASP A 317 -4.47 -2.94 -13.18
N THR A 318 -5.33 -2.00 -12.79
CA THR A 318 -5.04 -1.07 -11.68
C THR A 318 -5.97 -1.29 -10.49
N LEU A 319 -5.38 -1.51 -9.32
CA LEU A 319 -6.08 -1.70 -8.05
C LEU A 319 -5.70 -0.55 -7.11
N VAL A 320 -6.60 0.43 -6.94
CA VAL A 320 -6.40 1.53 -5.98
C VAL A 320 -6.61 0.98 -4.57
N ILE A 321 -5.57 0.97 -3.73
CA ILE A 321 -5.63 0.46 -2.36
C ILE A 321 -5.73 1.57 -1.30
N ALA A 322 -5.39 2.80 -1.65
CA ALA A 322 -5.68 4.00 -0.85
C ALA A 322 -5.84 5.22 -1.76
N SER A 323 -6.77 6.10 -1.44
CA SER A 323 -7.06 7.27 -2.27
C SER A 323 -6.00 8.37 -2.16
N VAL A 324 -5.37 8.46 -0.99
CA VAL A 324 -4.37 9.47 -0.65
C VAL A 324 -3.38 8.87 0.35
N VAL A 325 -2.09 8.94 0.04
CA VAL A 325 -1.00 8.68 0.99
C VAL A 325 -0.50 9.99 1.58
N ARG A 326 -0.33 10.02 2.91
CA ARG A 326 0.12 11.22 3.64
C ARG A 326 1.20 10.92 4.66
N ASP A 327 2.11 11.84 4.88
CA ASP A 327 3.08 11.75 5.98
C ASP A 327 2.98 12.95 6.94
N SER A 328 2.19 12.77 7.99
CA SER A 328 2.08 13.73 9.09
C SER A 328 3.23 13.65 10.10
N GLY A 329 4.22 12.78 9.86
CA GLY A 329 5.25 12.42 10.82
C GLY A 329 4.66 11.95 12.15
N ILE A 330 5.19 12.46 13.25
CA ILE A 330 4.77 12.06 14.60
C ILE A 330 3.41 12.61 15.03
N LEU A 331 2.79 13.52 14.26
CA LEU A 331 1.50 14.12 14.62
C LEU A 331 0.34 13.18 14.23
N SER A 332 -0.60 13.01 15.16
CA SER A 332 -1.86 12.27 14.97
C SER A 332 -3.04 13.22 14.76
N GLY A 333 -2.98 14.45 15.27
CA GLY A 333 -4.01 15.46 15.02
C GLY A 333 -3.77 16.77 15.73
N VAL A 334 -4.50 17.81 15.31
CA VAL A 334 -4.55 19.10 15.99
C VAL A 334 -6.00 19.52 16.15
N LYS A 335 -6.37 19.95 17.36
CA LYS A 335 -7.71 20.48 17.68
C LYS A 335 -7.58 21.90 18.24
N SER A 336 -8.34 22.83 17.67
CA SER A 336 -8.52 24.16 18.25
C SER A 336 -9.71 24.13 19.20
N GLU A 337 -9.52 24.61 20.43
CA GLU A 337 -10.59 24.79 21.40
C GLU A 337 -11.12 26.23 21.39
N VAL A 338 -12.20 26.47 22.13
CA VAL A 338 -12.68 27.82 22.42
C VAL A 338 -11.57 28.58 23.18
N ASP A 339 -11.39 29.87 22.87
CA ASP A 339 -10.36 30.76 23.45
C ASP A 339 -8.92 30.63 22.92
N GLY A 340 -8.72 29.96 21.77
CA GLY A 340 -7.42 29.93 21.08
C GLY A 340 -6.40 29.02 21.77
N VAL A 341 -6.88 28.04 22.54
CA VAL A 341 -6.10 26.93 23.05
C VAL A 341 -6.01 25.87 21.96
N TYR A 342 -4.79 25.38 21.71
CA TYR A 342 -4.55 24.30 20.75
C TYR A 342 -4.13 23.04 21.49
N ARG A 343 -4.69 21.91 21.05
CA ARG A 343 -4.24 20.56 21.45
C ARG A 343 -3.55 19.92 20.26
N ILE A 344 -2.29 19.56 20.46
CA ILE A 344 -1.48 18.85 19.47
C ILE A 344 -1.33 17.43 19.99
N SER A 345 -1.87 16.47 19.24
CA SER A 345 -1.81 15.05 19.58
C SER A 345 -0.71 14.37 18.75
N PHE A 346 0.06 13.52 19.41
CA PHE A 346 1.17 12.75 18.86
C PHE A 346 0.79 11.26 18.76
N ARG A 347 1.50 10.53 17.89
CA ARG A 347 1.36 9.05 17.79
C ARG A 347 2.01 8.34 18.97
N HIS A 348 3.10 8.89 19.48
CA HIS A 348 3.86 8.40 20.62
C HIS A 348 4.08 9.55 21.62
N PRO A 349 4.32 9.23 22.91
CA PRO A 349 4.64 10.26 23.90
C PRO A 349 5.86 11.06 23.45
N LEU A 350 5.75 12.39 23.47
CA LEU A 350 6.85 13.30 23.17
C LEU A 350 6.98 14.30 24.32
N GLU A 351 8.13 14.31 24.98
CA GLU A 351 8.39 15.30 26.02
C GLU A 351 8.83 16.64 25.40
N PRO A 352 8.24 17.76 25.81
CA PRO A 352 8.62 19.08 25.30
C PRO A 352 10.04 19.45 25.77
N GLY A 353 10.97 19.52 24.82
CA GLY A 353 12.35 19.95 25.04
C GLY A 353 12.63 21.38 24.54
N ILE A 354 13.71 22.00 25.03
CA ILE A 354 14.11 23.38 24.68
C ILE A 354 14.41 23.57 23.19
N ASP A 355 14.82 22.51 22.52
CA ASP A 355 15.17 22.51 21.09
C ASP A 355 13.97 22.22 20.18
N HIS A 356 12.80 21.95 20.77
CA HIS A 356 11.58 21.79 20.01
C HIS A 356 10.98 23.15 19.66
N GLN A 357 10.43 23.22 18.46
CA GLN A 357 9.78 24.41 17.92
C GLN A 357 8.38 24.04 17.41
N LEU A 358 7.44 24.96 17.60
CA LEU A 358 6.09 24.90 17.04
C LEU A 358 6.02 25.88 15.88
N VAL A 359 5.45 25.44 14.77
CA VAL A 359 5.31 26.25 13.56
C VAL A 359 3.82 26.38 13.24
N PHE A 360 3.30 27.61 13.33
CA PHE A 360 1.92 27.92 12.99
C PHE A 360 1.88 28.65 11.66
N TRP A 361 1.14 28.12 10.70
CA TRP A 361 1.14 28.68 9.36
C TRP A 361 -0.26 28.97 8.87
N ASN A 362 -0.48 30.25 8.58
CA ASN A 362 -1.64 30.76 7.86
C ASN A 362 -1.26 30.77 6.38
N LEU A 363 -1.68 29.75 5.64
CA LEU A 363 -1.39 29.54 4.22
C LEU A 363 -1.29 30.85 3.42
N GLY A 364 -0.16 31.07 2.75
CA GLY A 364 0.13 32.28 1.97
C GLY A 364 0.79 33.42 2.77
N GLY A 365 0.87 33.31 4.10
CA GLY A 365 1.59 34.25 4.97
C GLY A 365 2.92 33.70 5.49
N PHE A 366 3.64 34.54 6.24
CA PHE A 366 4.85 34.13 6.96
C PHE A 366 4.47 33.22 8.14
N PRO A 367 5.13 32.06 8.34
CA PRO A 367 4.84 31.18 9.45
C PRO A 367 5.34 31.77 10.77
N GLU A 368 4.56 31.59 11.83
CA GLU A 368 4.96 31.97 13.18
C GLU A 368 5.66 30.78 13.85
N ILE A 369 6.95 30.96 14.16
CA ILE A 369 7.77 29.96 14.84
C ILE A 369 7.85 30.32 16.32
N SER A 370 7.44 29.39 17.17
CA SER A 370 7.35 29.58 18.61
C SER A 370 8.16 28.51 19.35
N PRO A 371 8.93 28.86 20.40
CA PRO A 371 9.57 27.87 21.24
C PRO A 371 8.53 27.04 22.00
N VAL A 372 8.84 25.76 22.21
CA VAL A 372 7.95 24.81 22.91
C VAL A 372 7.72 25.14 24.40
N LEU A 373 8.43 26.13 24.96
CA LEU A 373 8.18 26.68 26.31
C LEU A 373 6.75 27.23 26.52
N GLN A 374 5.95 27.36 25.45
CA GLN A 374 4.53 27.73 25.51
C GLN A 374 3.58 26.55 25.78
N VAL A 375 4.08 25.31 25.85
CA VAL A 375 3.31 24.14 26.28
C VAL A 375 2.97 24.29 27.76
N ALA A 376 1.68 24.48 28.03
CA ALA A 376 1.14 24.67 29.36
C ALA A 376 0.95 23.32 30.08
N GLU A 377 0.56 22.29 29.34
CA GLU A 377 0.36 20.94 29.87
C GLU A 377 0.85 19.90 28.85
N CYS A 378 1.51 18.85 29.35
CA CYS A 378 1.87 17.67 28.59
C CYS A 378 1.13 16.48 29.22
N LEU A 379 0.25 15.84 28.46
CA LEU A 379 -0.59 14.73 28.90
C LEU A 379 -0.36 13.55 27.97
N ASP A 380 0.41 12.55 28.42
CA ASP A 380 0.79 11.36 27.65
C ASP A 380 1.29 11.68 26.23
N ASN A 381 0.37 11.66 25.25
CA ASN A 381 0.63 11.91 23.83
C ASN A 381 0.06 13.25 23.35
N GLU A 382 -0.22 14.20 24.23
CA GLU A 382 -0.80 15.50 23.86
C GLU A 382 -0.06 16.66 24.50
N TRP A 383 0.20 17.69 23.69
CA TRP A 383 0.61 19.01 24.16
C TRP A 383 -0.57 19.97 24.12
N ARG A 384 -0.77 20.69 25.23
CA ARG A 384 -1.75 21.79 25.32
C ARG A 384 -1.02 23.12 25.37
N LEU A 385 -1.40 24.00 24.46
CA LEU A 385 -0.82 25.32 24.34
C LEU A 385 -1.77 26.35 24.95
N ALA A 386 -1.31 27.07 25.99
CA ALA A 386 -2.12 28.14 26.59
C ALA A 386 -2.36 29.25 25.57
N SER A 387 -3.58 29.84 25.61
CA SER A 387 -4.12 30.83 24.67
C SER A 387 -3.02 31.58 23.92
N THR A 388 -2.79 31.12 22.70
CA THR A 388 -1.68 31.58 21.90
C THR A 388 -2.09 32.87 21.18
N ARG A 389 -1.16 33.80 20.99
CA ARG A 389 -1.42 35.01 20.18
C ARG A 389 -1.65 34.72 18.70
N PHE A 390 -1.54 33.45 18.28
CA PHE A 390 -1.78 33.01 16.92
C PHE A 390 -3.16 33.49 16.45
N SER A 391 -3.20 34.06 15.25
CA SER A 391 -4.45 34.56 14.68
C SER A 391 -5.49 33.44 14.62
N ARG A 392 -6.77 33.79 14.60
CA ARG A 392 -7.90 32.86 14.50
C ARG A 392 -7.96 32.06 13.18
N SER A 393 -6.89 32.01 12.39
CA SER A 393 -6.83 31.48 11.03
C SER A 393 -5.67 30.51 10.81
N VAL A 394 -5.16 29.86 11.86
CA VAL A 394 -4.13 28.80 11.70
C VAL A 394 -4.71 27.68 10.87
N HIS A 395 -4.04 27.37 9.76
CA HIS A 395 -4.40 26.28 8.87
C HIS A 395 -3.46 25.10 9.02
N CYS A 396 -2.15 25.33 9.14
CA CYS A 396 -1.18 24.26 9.29
C CYS A 396 -0.40 24.42 10.60
N VAL A 397 -0.05 23.29 11.21
CA VAL A 397 0.75 23.24 12.43
C VAL A 397 1.87 22.23 12.23
N GLY A 398 3.11 22.64 12.49
CA GLY A 398 4.30 21.80 12.45
C GLY A 398 4.96 21.70 13.83
N VAL A 399 5.61 20.57 14.08
CA VAL A 399 6.52 20.38 15.21
C VAL A 399 7.89 20.04 14.66
N ALA A 400 8.92 20.73 15.15
CA ALA A 400 10.30 20.58 14.72
C ALA A 400 11.22 20.36 15.91
N TYR A 401 12.38 19.74 15.66
CA TYR A 401 13.49 19.60 16.60
C TYR A 401 14.78 20.06 15.90
N HIS A 402 15.46 21.07 16.45
CA HIS A 402 16.57 21.77 15.78
C HIS A 402 16.23 22.22 14.35
N GLY A 403 14.99 22.68 14.13
CA GLY A 403 14.51 23.12 12.81
C GLY A 403 14.12 22.02 11.84
N THR A 404 14.47 20.76 12.10
CA THR A 404 14.04 19.62 11.27
C THR A 404 12.62 19.22 11.64
N ARG A 405 11.76 19.00 10.64
CA ARG A 405 10.38 18.53 10.83
C ARG A 405 10.38 17.19 11.57
N LEU A 406 9.63 17.11 12.66
CA LEU A 406 9.21 15.83 13.27
C LEU A 406 7.83 15.40 12.80
N GLY A 407 6.91 16.36 12.61
CA GLY A 407 5.58 16.09 12.11
C GLY A 407 4.82 17.38 11.81
N SER A 408 3.72 17.22 11.10
CA SER A 408 2.93 18.33 10.58
C SER A 408 1.47 17.92 10.39
N TRP A 409 0.60 18.90 10.55
CA TRP A 409 -0.83 18.77 10.42
C TRP A 409 -1.35 19.89 9.51
N TRP A 410 -2.35 19.55 8.73
CA TRP A 410 -2.97 20.41 7.72
C TRP A 410 -4.41 19.97 7.48
N PRO A 411 -5.26 20.83 6.92
CA PRO A 411 -6.63 20.47 6.57
C PRO A 411 -6.67 19.59 5.32
N ASP A 412 -7.74 18.84 5.18
CA ASP A 412 -7.96 17.98 3.99
C ASP A 412 -8.12 18.79 2.70
N GLU A 413 -8.63 20.01 2.81
CA GLU A 413 -8.79 20.96 1.73
C GLU A 413 -8.17 22.30 2.14
N ILE A 414 -7.50 22.95 1.20
CA ILE A 414 -6.99 24.29 1.43
C ILE A 414 -8.00 25.32 0.93
N PRO A 415 -8.46 26.24 1.80
CA PRO A 415 -8.99 27.52 1.34
C PRO A 415 -7.80 28.37 0.86
N PHE A 416 -7.37 28.22 -0.39
CA PHE A 416 -6.15 28.90 -0.85
C PHE A 416 -6.40 30.40 -0.83
N ALA A 417 -5.79 31.08 0.14
CA ALA A 417 -5.68 32.53 0.12
C ALA A 417 -4.80 32.92 -1.07
N THR A 418 -5.12 34.04 -1.71
CA THR A 418 -4.27 34.60 -2.76
C THR A 418 -2.90 34.91 -2.16
N VAL A 419 -1.84 34.32 -2.70
CA VAL A 419 -0.47 34.72 -2.37
C VAL A 419 -0.27 36.14 -2.90
N ALA A 420 0.16 37.05 -2.03
CA ALA A 420 0.13 38.49 -2.31
C ALA A 420 1.24 38.95 -3.26
N ASP A 421 2.42 38.33 -3.19
CA ASP A 421 3.61 38.71 -3.95
C ASP A 421 4.60 37.53 -4.13
N ALA A 422 5.68 37.79 -4.88
CA ALA A 422 6.71 36.80 -5.19
C ALA A 422 7.47 36.29 -3.95
N ALA A 423 7.73 37.16 -2.95
CA ALA A 423 8.40 36.75 -1.72
C ALA A 423 7.52 35.79 -0.91
N SER A 424 6.22 36.07 -0.84
CA SER A 424 5.23 35.20 -0.22
C SER A 424 5.10 33.88 -0.98
N ALA A 425 5.31 33.87 -2.30
CA ALA A 425 5.31 32.64 -3.11
C ALA A 425 6.50 31.73 -2.77
N VAL A 426 7.71 32.29 -2.67
CA VAL A 426 8.93 31.57 -2.25
C VAL A 426 8.72 30.93 -0.86
N ILE A 427 8.22 31.70 0.11
CA ILE A 427 7.95 31.20 1.47
C ILE A 427 6.83 30.14 1.45
N THR A 428 5.78 30.34 0.66
CA THR A 428 4.69 29.37 0.58
C THR A 428 5.17 28.06 -0.04
N ALA A 429 5.91 28.10 -1.14
CA ALA A 429 6.47 26.93 -1.80
C ALA A 429 7.44 26.17 -0.87
N SER A 430 8.34 26.88 -0.20
CA SER A 430 9.28 26.27 0.76
C SER A 430 8.58 25.62 1.95
N MET A 431 7.54 26.27 2.49
CA MET A 431 6.74 25.74 3.59
C MET A 431 5.89 24.52 3.20
N LEU A 432 5.32 24.48 1.99
CA LEU A 432 4.62 23.29 1.48
C LEU A 432 5.55 22.06 1.47
N LYS A 433 6.79 22.24 1.02
CA LYS A 433 7.82 21.20 1.02
C LYS A 433 8.24 20.81 2.44
N TRP A 434 8.57 21.80 3.28
CA TRP A 434 9.04 21.54 4.66
C TRP A 434 7.97 20.83 5.50
N MET A 435 6.71 21.31 5.42
CA MET A 435 5.55 20.69 6.08
C MET A 435 5.21 19.33 5.49
N HIS A 436 5.75 18.94 4.34
CA HIS A 436 5.36 17.70 3.65
C HIS A 436 3.86 17.62 3.38
N ALA A 437 3.32 18.76 2.97
CA ALA A 437 1.91 18.86 2.67
C ALA A 437 1.55 17.88 1.54
N PRO A 438 0.31 17.34 1.52
CA PRO A 438 -0.14 16.37 0.55
C PRO A 438 -0.56 17.10 -0.73
N ILE A 439 0.37 17.83 -1.32
CA ILE A 439 0.13 18.79 -2.39
C ILE A 439 -0.39 18.16 -3.68
N MET A 440 -0.27 16.84 -3.84
CA MET A 440 -0.86 16.08 -4.94
C MET A 440 -2.27 15.56 -4.65
N ALA A 441 -2.77 15.70 -3.43
CA ALA A 441 -4.12 15.26 -3.07
C ALA A 441 -5.19 16.06 -3.84
N PRO A 442 -6.36 15.47 -4.12
CA PRO A 442 -7.44 16.13 -4.87
C PRO A 442 -7.84 17.52 -4.31
N GLY A 443 -7.81 17.69 -2.98
CA GLY A 443 -8.14 18.95 -2.31
C GLY A 443 -7.05 20.04 -2.37
N TRP A 444 -5.85 19.71 -2.85
CA TRP A 444 -4.67 20.59 -2.84
C TRP A 444 -4.15 20.90 -4.25
N ILE A 445 -4.11 19.88 -5.12
CA ILE A 445 -3.38 19.90 -6.40
C ILE A 445 -3.69 21.12 -7.27
N GLN A 446 -4.96 21.49 -7.44
CA GLN A 446 -5.35 22.61 -8.30
C GLN A 446 -4.87 23.96 -7.77
N SER A 447 -4.89 24.12 -6.46
CA SER A 447 -4.48 25.37 -5.83
C SER A 447 -2.95 25.51 -5.80
N VAL A 448 -2.24 24.39 -5.58
CA VAL A 448 -0.77 24.37 -5.66
C VAL A 448 -0.30 24.57 -7.10
N ARG A 449 -0.96 23.97 -8.10
CA ARG A 449 -0.69 24.24 -9.52
C ARG A 449 -0.87 25.71 -9.87
N ARG A 450 -1.94 26.34 -9.38
CA ARG A 450 -2.16 27.78 -9.59
C ARG A 450 -1.02 28.62 -9.03
N LEU A 451 -0.58 28.34 -7.79
CA LEU A 451 0.58 29.01 -7.20
C LEU A 451 1.83 28.80 -8.06
N ALA A 452 2.13 27.54 -8.39
CA ALA A 452 3.32 27.15 -9.12
C ALA A 452 3.38 27.76 -10.53
N TRP A 453 2.25 27.86 -11.22
CA TRP A 453 2.20 28.42 -12.57
C TRP A 453 2.13 29.95 -12.57
N GLN A 454 1.61 30.56 -11.51
CA GLN A 454 1.61 32.02 -11.35
C GLN A 454 2.98 32.55 -10.95
N TYR A 455 3.77 31.77 -10.21
CA TYR A 455 5.11 32.13 -9.73
C TYR A 455 6.11 30.97 -9.97
N PRO A 456 6.39 30.62 -11.24
CA PRO A 456 7.16 29.43 -11.58
C PRO A 456 8.62 29.51 -11.14
N ALA A 457 9.28 30.66 -11.33
CA ALA A 457 10.66 30.87 -10.92
C ALA A 457 10.81 30.73 -9.40
N GLN A 458 9.95 31.41 -8.64
CA GLN A 458 9.96 31.39 -7.18
C GLN A 458 9.64 30.00 -6.60
N THR A 459 8.73 29.27 -7.23
CA THR A 459 8.35 27.93 -6.78
C THR A 459 9.45 26.92 -7.07
N LEU A 460 10.02 26.95 -8.28
CA LEU A 460 11.10 26.03 -8.67
C LEU A 460 12.38 26.31 -7.90
N THR A 461 12.74 27.55 -7.62
CA THR A 461 13.93 27.86 -6.79
C THR A 461 13.74 27.36 -5.36
N ALA A 462 12.56 27.59 -4.77
CA ALA A 462 12.26 27.09 -3.43
C ALA A 462 12.32 25.55 -3.37
N TRP A 463 11.88 24.86 -4.42
CA TRP A 463 11.80 23.40 -4.44
C TRP A 463 13.07 22.69 -4.88
N LEU A 464 13.85 23.26 -5.81
CA LEU A 464 15.06 22.63 -6.37
C LEU A 464 16.35 23.13 -5.72
N LEU A 465 16.34 24.35 -5.14
CA LEU A 465 17.51 24.94 -4.47
C LEU A 465 17.35 25.04 -2.95
N ASP A 466 16.22 24.55 -2.40
CA ASP A 466 15.93 24.61 -0.97
C ASP A 466 15.98 26.03 -0.39
N GLN A 467 15.50 27.00 -1.17
CA GLN A 467 15.49 28.42 -0.80
C GLN A 467 14.15 28.85 -0.20
N GLY A 468 14.18 29.92 0.60
CA GLY A 468 12.96 30.57 1.09
C GLY A 468 12.42 30.06 2.41
N LEU A 469 13.04 29.03 2.98
CA LEU A 469 12.65 28.51 4.27
C LEU A 469 12.93 29.56 5.37
N PRO A 470 11.98 29.81 6.29
CA PRO A 470 12.18 30.76 7.39
C PRO A 470 13.35 30.38 8.30
N ASP A 471 13.98 31.39 8.91
CA ASP A 471 15.09 31.22 9.83
C ASP A 471 14.74 30.26 10.98
N GLY A 472 15.67 29.35 11.26
CA GLY A 472 15.54 28.35 12.31
C GLY A 472 14.87 27.04 11.88
N LEU A 473 14.32 26.96 10.67
CA LEU A 473 13.87 25.71 10.06
C LEU A 473 14.93 25.18 9.10
N VAL A 474 15.00 23.86 8.96
CA VAL A 474 15.93 23.17 8.07
C VAL A 474 15.19 22.04 7.36
N TYR A 475 15.47 21.84 6.08
CA TYR A 475 15.02 20.65 5.38
C TYR A 475 15.73 19.42 5.96
N GLY A 476 14.95 18.41 6.35
CA GLY A 476 15.53 17.11 6.67
C GLY A 476 16.20 16.50 5.45
N SER A 477 16.88 15.38 5.64
CA SER A 477 17.31 14.51 4.54
C SER A 477 16.08 13.85 3.90
N ILE A 478 15.24 14.64 3.24
CA ILE A 478 14.09 14.16 2.49
C ILE A 478 14.65 13.30 1.35
N GLN A 479 14.00 12.16 1.08
CA GLN A 479 14.28 11.35 -0.10
C GLN A 479 14.05 12.19 -1.36
N THR A 480 15.15 12.74 -1.90
CA THR A 480 15.13 13.72 -3.00
C THR A 480 14.42 13.18 -4.24
N GLU A 481 14.45 11.86 -4.45
CA GLU A 481 13.86 11.21 -5.62
C GLU A 481 12.33 11.32 -5.65
N LEU A 482 11.66 11.30 -4.48
CA LEU A 482 10.20 11.38 -4.41
C LEU A 482 9.68 12.80 -4.67
N TRP A 483 10.47 13.81 -4.30
CA TRP A 483 10.11 15.20 -4.54
C TRP A 483 10.18 15.57 -6.03
N GLY A 484 11.09 14.99 -6.80
CA GLY A 484 11.13 15.20 -8.25
C GLY A 484 9.83 14.84 -8.96
N THR A 485 9.15 13.79 -8.50
CA THR A 485 7.83 13.41 -8.98
C THR A 485 6.77 14.49 -8.74
N VAL A 486 6.77 15.08 -7.54
CA VAL A 486 5.88 16.21 -7.22
C VAL A 486 6.09 17.35 -8.22
N VAL A 487 7.36 17.70 -8.48
CA VAL A 487 7.71 18.78 -9.41
C VAL A 487 7.19 18.45 -10.82
N ARG A 488 7.38 17.22 -11.29
CA ARG A 488 6.85 16.77 -12.60
C ARG A 488 5.34 16.91 -12.66
N GLU A 489 4.63 16.38 -11.68
CA GLU A 489 3.17 16.34 -11.70
C GLU A 489 2.56 17.74 -11.58
N ILE A 490 3.12 18.61 -10.72
CA ILE A 490 2.65 20.00 -10.60
C ILE A 490 2.88 20.78 -11.89
N PHE A 491 4.01 20.59 -12.57
CA PHE A 491 4.36 21.31 -13.79
C PHE A 491 4.03 20.56 -15.09
N SER A 492 3.37 19.40 -15.05
CA SER A 492 3.13 18.56 -16.24
C SER A 492 2.31 19.29 -17.33
N GLY A 493 1.37 20.15 -16.93
CA GLY A 493 0.55 20.96 -17.85
C GLY A 493 1.07 22.38 -18.14
N TRP A 494 2.18 22.80 -17.52
CA TRP A 494 2.66 24.18 -17.66
C TRP A 494 3.45 24.39 -18.95
N SER A 495 3.08 25.38 -19.74
CA SER A 495 3.79 25.78 -20.95
C SER A 495 4.40 27.16 -20.73
N PRO A 496 5.68 27.26 -20.33
CA PRO A 496 6.31 28.53 -20.05
C PRO A 496 6.27 29.42 -21.30
N ASN A 497 5.96 30.70 -21.11
CA ASN A 497 6.34 31.68 -22.12
C ASN A 497 7.85 32.00 -22.00
N ALA A 498 8.36 32.72 -22.97
CA ALA A 498 9.80 32.95 -23.06
C ALA A 498 10.38 33.88 -21.97
N GLU A 499 9.57 34.80 -21.41
CA GLU A 499 9.96 35.64 -20.27
C GLU A 499 10.02 34.80 -18.98
N GLU A 500 8.99 34.00 -18.72
CA GLU A 500 8.94 33.06 -17.59
C GLU A 500 10.11 32.06 -17.65
N ALA A 501 10.41 31.53 -18.83
CA ALA A 501 11.52 30.61 -19.02
C ALA A 501 12.88 31.26 -18.74
N ALA A 502 13.08 32.50 -19.20
CA ALA A 502 14.29 33.27 -18.92
C ALA A 502 14.45 33.53 -17.41
N GLU A 503 13.37 33.91 -16.73
CA GLU A 503 13.35 34.14 -15.29
C GLU A 503 13.73 32.87 -14.52
N VAL A 504 13.09 31.74 -14.82
CA VAL A 504 13.37 30.44 -14.17
C VAL A 504 14.83 30.03 -14.38
N ILE A 505 15.32 30.08 -15.62
CA ILE A 505 16.70 29.68 -15.94
C ILE A 505 17.70 30.59 -15.22
N PHE A 506 17.45 31.90 -15.19
CA PHE A 506 18.29 32.86 -14.48
C PHE A 506 18.34 32.57 -12.99
N GLU A 507 17.18 32.42 -12.34
CA GLU A 507 17.07 32.19 -10.90
C GLU A 507 17.64 30.82 -10.46
N LEU A 508 17.60 29.80 -11.32
CA LEU A 508 18.21 28.49 -11.06
C LEU A 508 19.74 28.47 -11.23
N GLY A 509 20.37 29.63 -11.49
CA GLY A 509 21.82 29.79 -11.58
C GLY A 509 22.33 30.22 -12.95
N GLY A 510 21.43 30.56 -13.88
CA GLY A 510 21.76 31.05 -15.21
C GLY A 510 22.43 30.02 -16.12
N VAL A 511 22.77 30.46 -17.34
CA VAL A 511 23.54 29.69 -18.31
C VAL A 511 24.87 30.38 -18.52
N ASP A 512 25.96 29.76 -18.06
CA ASP A 512 27.29 30.13 -18.50
C ASP A 512 27.60 29.39 -19.82
N PHE A 513 27.23 30.04 -20.93
CA PHE A 513 27.46 29.49 -22.28
C PHE A 513 28.94 29.23 -22.56
N ASP A 514 29.85 29.94 -21.91
CA ASP A 514 31.28 29.85 -22.19
C ASP A 514 31.92 28.64 -21.49
N GLN A 515 31.31 28.16 -20.39
CA GLN A 515 31.78 26.98 -19.66
C GLN A 515 31.04 25.69 -20.00
N GLY A 516 29.92 25.77 -20.73
CA GLY A 516 29.13 24.60 -21.12
C GLY A 516 28.49 23.87 -19.93
N ASP A 517 28.49 24.50 -18.75
CA ASP A 517 27.90 23.96 -17.54
C ASP A 517 26.78 24.89 -17.05
N SER A 518 25.55 24.40 -17.14
CA SER A 518 24.37 25.11 -16.66
C SER A 518 23.81 24.33 -15.48
N ARG A 519 24.06 24.84 -14.27
CA ARG A 519 23.48 24.31 -13.03
C ARG A 519 21.96 24.18 -13.14
N ALA A 520 21.30 25.16 -13.78
CA ALA A 520 19.86 25.13 -14.03
C ALA A 520 19.45 23.89 -14.83
N PHE A 521 20.20 23.55 -15.89
CA PHE A 521 19.90 22.38 -16.72
C PHE A 521 20.20 21.08 -15.99
N GLN A 522 21.28 20.99 -15.22
CA GLN A 522 21.54 19.80 -14.41
C GLN A 522 20.42 19.53 -13.39
N LEU A 523 19.95 20.59 -12.70
CA LEU A 523 18.84 20.48 -11.75
C LEU A 523 17.54 20.06 -12.45
N LEU A 524 17.17 20.76 -13.53
CA LEU A 524 15.95 20.44 -14.27
C LEU A 524 16.03 19.06 -14.92
N LEU A 525 17.19 18.64 -15.43
CA LEU A 525 17.37 17.30 -16.01
C LEU A 525 17.20 16.21 -14.95
N ARG A 526 17.76 16.41 -13.75
CA ARG A 526 17.61 15.46 -12.63
C ARG A 526 16.15 15.32 -12.22
N GLU A 527 15.45 16.44 -12.13
CA GLU A 527 14.11 16.49 -11.54
C GLU A 527 13.00 16.26 -12.58
N SER A 528 13.06 16.88 -13.76
CA SER A 528 12.08 16.74 -14.84
C SER A 528 12.67 17.10 -16.23
N PRO A 529 13.13 16.10 -17.01
CA PRO A 529 13.70 16.34 -18.34
C PRO A 529 12.71 16.98 -19.33
N LEU A 530 11.41 16.69 -19.20
CA LEU A 530 10.38 17.33 -20.04
C LEU A 530 10.17 18.80 -19.69
N LEU A 531 10.18 19.13 -18.39
CA LEU A 531 10.12 20.52 -17.95
C LEU A 531 11.35 21.30 -18.43
N MET A 532 12.53 20.68 -18.34
CA MET A 532 13.77 21.23 -18.90
C MET A 532 13.61 21.54 -20.39
N GLY A 533 13.14 20.59 -21.20
CA GLY A 533 12.95 20.77 -22.64
C GLY A 533 12.00 21.92 -22.98
N ARG A 534 10.87 22.03 -22.25
CA ARG A 534 9.91 23.14 -22.43
C ARG A 534 10.50 24.50 -22.08
N LEU A 535 11.19 24.60 -20.94
CA LEU A 535 11.86 25.83 -20.49
C LEU A 535 12.92 26.27 -21.50
N ILE A 536 13.78 25.36 -21.93
CA ILE A 536 14.84 25.67 -22.88
C ILE A 536 14.26 26.04 -24.24
N GLY A 537 13.23 25.31 -24.72
CA GLY A 537 12.51 25.64 -25.94
C GLY A 537 11.99 27.08 -25.93
N ALA A 538 11.19 27.43 -24.92
CA ALA A 538 10.61 28.76 -24.76
C ALA A 538 11.68 29.86 -24.59
N TRP A 539 12.74 29.59 -23.82
CA TRP A 539 13.82 30.55 -23.63
C TRP A 539 14.63 30.82 -24.90
N LEU A 540 14.85 29.79 -25.73
CA LEU A 540 15.57 29.94 -26.99
C LEU A 540 14.76 30.74 -28.02
N GLU A 541 13.42 30.68 -27.98
CA GLU A 541 12.56 31.48 -28.86
C GLU A 541 12.80 32.99 -28.70
N THR A 542 12.97 33.51 -27.48
CA THR A 542 13.31 34.94 -27.27
C THR A 542 14.74 35.31 -27.63
N THR A 543 15.68 34.38 -27.42
CA THR A 543 17.10 34.67 -27.64
C THR A 543 17.44 34.76 -29.14
N THR A 544 16.66 34.05 -29.98
CA THR A 544 16.86 33.98 -31.44
C THR A 544 16.56 35.32 -32.13
N ASP A 545 15.60 36.09 -31.62
CA ASP A 545 15.21 37.39 -32.18
C ASP A 545 16.21 38.52 -31.87
N LEU A 546 17.00 38.37 -30.80
CA LEU A 546 17.91 39.41 -30.31
C LEU A 546 19.35 39.25 -30.83
N TYR A 547 19.78 38.03 -31.20
CA TYR A 547 21.17 37.77 -31.61
C TYR A 547 21.25 36.67 -32.69
N PRO A 548 21.61 36.96 -33.95
CA PRO A 548 21.76 35.93 -35.00
C PRO A 548 22.86 34.88 -34.71
N GLU A 549 23.88 35.23 -33.92
CA GLU A 549 24.92 34.30 -33.42
C GLU A 549 24.37 33.26 -32.43
N SER A 550 23.12 33.43 -31.97
CA SER A 550 22.44 32.49 -31.06
C SER A 550 22.07 31.16 -31.72
N LEU A 551 21.96 31.07 -33.05
CA LEU A 551 21.62 29.81 -33.74
C LEU A 551 22.72 28.75 -33.60
N GLU A 552 23.98 29.18 -33.64
CA GLU A 552 25.13 28.29 -33.45
C GLU A 552 25.26 27.90 -31.98
N LYS A 553 25.07 28.85 -31.05
CA LYS A 553 25.02 28.58 -29.61
C LYS A 553 23.84 27.68 -29.22
N LYS A 554 22.69 27.83 -29.88
CA LYS A 554 21.50 26.97 -29.72
C LYS A 554 21.81 25.54 -30.13
N ARG A 555 22.48 25.33 -31.27
CA ARG A 555 22.94 24.00 -31.69
C ARG A 555 23.95 23.41 -30.71
N GLN A 556 24.93 24.20 -30.26
CA GLN A 556 25.89 23.77 -29.25
C GLN A 556 25.21 23.38 -27.93
N LEU A 557 24.22 24.15 -27.49
CA LEU A 557 23.46 23.86 -26.27
C LEU A 557 22.64 22.57 -26.42
N ILE A 558 21.97 22.38 -27.56
CA ILE A 558 21.23 21.16 -27.88
C ILE A 558 22.20 19.96 -27.89
N ASP A 559 23.36 20.08 -28.52
CA ASP A 559 24.38 19.01 -28.55
C ASP A 559 25.01 18.74 -27.16
N GLN A 560 25.19 19.77 -26.33
CA GLN A 560 25.61 19.62 -24.94
C GLN A 560 24.54 18.92 -24.10
N MET A 561 23.27 19.27 -24.27
CA MET A 561 22.19 18.56 -23.59
C MET A 561 22.12 17.10 -24.03
N ARG A 562 22.35 16.82 -25.33
CA ARG A 562 22.45 15.44 -25.83
C ARG A 562 23.57 14.69 -25.11
N PHE A 563 24.72 15.34 -24.91
CA PHE A 563 25.85 14.80 -24.17
C PHE A 563 25.53 14.61 -22.68
N LEU A 564 24.99 15.62 -22.00
CA LEU A 564 24.64 15.54 -20.57
C LEU A 564 23.60 14.46 -20.29
N ILE A 565 22.63 14.28 -21.18
CA ILE A 565 21.65 13.20 -21.09
C ILE A 565 22.34 11.84 -21.26
N ALA A 566 23.28 11.73 -22.21
CA ALA A 566 24.10 10.54 -22.48
C ALA A 566 25.16 10.22 -21.41
N ASP A 567 25.55 11.20 -20.59
CA ASP A 567 26.62 11.09 -19.58
C ASP A 567 26.08 11.10 -18.14
N VAL A 568 24.74 11.09 -17.94
CA VAL A 568 24.16 10.93 -16.60
C VAL A 568 24.57 9.55 -16.08
N PRO A 569 25.37 9.45 -15.00
CA PRO A 569 25.78 8.17 -14.46
C PRO A 569 24.54 7.34 -14.14
N THR A 570 24.52 6.07 -14.54
CA THR A 570 23.57 5.10 -14.02
C THR A 570 23.67 5.15 -12.51
N ALA A 571 22.66 5.71 -11.83
CA ALA A 571 22.66 5.82 -10.39
C ALA A 571 23.00 4.44 -9.81
N SER A 572 24.07 4.37 -9.02
CA SER A 572 24.37 3.17 -8.25
C SER A 572 23.15 2.90 -7.36
N PRO A 573 22.65 1.65 -7.27
CA PRO A 573 21.54 1.37 -6.37
C PRO A 573 21.93 1.85 -4.97
N ASN A 574 20.97 2.49 -4.30
CA ASN A 574 21.12 2.96 -2.94
C ASN A 574 21.85 1.89 -2.09
N PRO A 575 23.06 2.15 -1.57
CA PRO A 575 23.83 1.14 -0.82
C PRO A 575 23.06 0.63 0.40
N TYR A 576 22.10 1.41 0.92
CA TYR A 576 21.24 1.00 2.04
C TYR A 576 20.23 -0.11 1.69
N LEU A 577 19.88 -0.32 0.41
CA LEU A 577 19.03 -1.44 -0.01
C LEU A 577 19.80 -2.77 -0.15
N THR A 578 21.13 -2.71 -0.27
CA THR A 578 21.96 -3.91 -0.47
C THR A 578 22.43 -4.51 0.87
N GLU A 579 22.57 -3.71 1.93
CA GLU A 579 23.02 -4.18 3.25
C GLU A 579 21.94 -4.85 4.11
N GLN A 580 20.65 -4.71 3.80
CA GLN A 580 19.56 -5.32 4.60
C GLN A 580 19.24 -6.79 4.29
N TRP A 581 19.95 -7.44 3.36
CA TRP A 581 19.69 -8.84 2.98
C TRP A 581 20.58 -9.89 3.67
N HIS A 582 21.35 -9.53 4.70
CA HIS A 582 22.26 -10.45 5.37
C HIS A 582 22.17 -10.46 6.89
N LEU A 583 21.02 -10.82 7.47
CA LEU A 583 20.97 -11.39 8.82
C LEU A 583 19.84 -12.43 8.94
N GLY A 584 20.21 -13.69 9.24
CA GLY A 584 19.28 -14.69 9.77
C GLY A 584 19.34 -16.11 9.22
N ASN A 585 20.51 -16.77 9.26
CA ASN A 585 20.57 -18.23 9.41
C ASN A 585 21.76 -18.55 10.33
N ILE A 586 21.46 -18.90 11.58
CA ILE A 586 22.45 -19.50 12.50
C ILE A 586 22.05 -20.96 12.65
N ASP A 587 22.88 -21.85 12.11
CA ASP A 587 23.20 -23.14 12.72
C ASP A 587 24.63 -23.55 12.32
N CYS A 588 25.27 -24.28 13.23
CA CYS A 588 26.71 -24.35 13.44
C CYS A 588 27.55 -25.15 12.41
N GLU A 589 28.77 -24.62 12.14
CA GLU A 589 30.06 -25.25 11.73
C GLU A 589 30.19 -26.07 10.40
N PRO A 590 31.42 -26.23 9.83
CA PRO A 590 32.70 -25.54 10.04
C PRO A 590 33.17 -24.73 8.80
N GLN A 591 34.15 -23.85 9.02
CA GLN A 591 34.72 -22.95 7.99
C GLN A 591 35.16 -23.65 6.70
N PRO A 592 35.05 -22.93 5.56
CA PRO A 592 36.20 -22.85 4.67
C PRO A 592 36.56 -21.41 4.26
N GLU A 593 37.87 -21.23 4.15
CA GLU A 593 38.63 -20.24 3.37
C GLU A 593 38.21 -18.76 3.44
N ILE A 594 39.07 -17.99 4.13
CA ILE A 594 39.07 -16.53 4.11
C ILE A 594 39.34 -16.07 2.67
N LEU A 595 38.29 -15.68 1.95
CA LEU A 595 38.42 -14.96 0.68
C LEU A 595 39.21 -13.68 0.91
N THR A 596 40.20 -13.45 0.05
CA THR A 596 40.98 -12.20 0.04
C THR A 596 40.08 -11.01 -0.29
N HIS A 597 40.45 -9.80 0.15
CA HIS A 597 39.67 -8.58 -0.09
C HIS A 597 39.32 -8.37 -1.58
N GLU A 598 40.24 -8.73 -2.48
CA GLU A 598 40.05 -8.65 -3.93
C GLU A 598 38.99 -9.66 -4.45
N GLN A 599 38.89 -10.84 -3.83
CA GLN A 599 37.86 -11.83 -4.19
C GLN A 599 36.47 -11.41 -3.71
N ARG A 600 36.38 -10.72 -2.57
CA ARG A 600 35.10 -10.11 -2.12
C ARG A 600 34.64 -9.01 -3.07
N ILE A 601 35.56 -8.13 -3.48
CA ILE A 601 35.25 -7.08 -4.47
C ILE A 601 34.80 -7.71 -5.79
N PHE A 602 35.45 -8.78 -6.24
CA PHE A 602 35.08 -9.47 -7.48
C PHE A 602 33.71 -10.17 -7.39
N GLU A 603 33.39 -10.85 -6.29
CA GLU A 603 32.07 -11.46 -6.09
C GLU A 603 30.96 -10.42 -5.97
N GLU A 604 31.23 -9.29 -5.31
CA GLU A 604 30.30 -8.18 -5.16
C GLU A 604 30.04 -7.48 -6.51
N GLN A 605 31.09 -7.27 -7.32
CA GLN A 605 30.97 -6.77 -8.68
C GLN A 605 30.25 -7.76 -9.61
N SER A 606 30.48 -9.07 -9.45
CA SER A 606 29.81 -10.09 -10.24
C SER A 606 28.33 -10.21 -9.88
N LYS A 607 27.97 -10.13 -8.59
CA LYS A 607 26.58 -10.07 -8.14
C LYS A 607 25.88 -8.79 -8.57
N GLN A 608 26.55 -7.63 -8.50
CA GLN A 608 26.03 -6.37 -9.03
C GLN A 608 25.76 -6.46 -10.53
N ARG A 609 26.67 -7.08 -11.29
CA ARG A 609 26.50 -7.30 -12.72
C ARG A 609 25.33 -8.24 -13.03
N GLU A 610 25.17 -9.31 -12.25
CA GLU A 610 24.04 -10.25 -12.37
C GLU A 610 22.71 -9.60 -12.00
N LEU A 611 22.68 -8.70 -10.99
CA LEU A 611 21.52 -7.89 -10.62
C LEU A 611 21.17 -6.83 -11.69
N LEU A 612 22.18 -6.23 -12.32
CA LEU A 612 22.01 -5.28 -13.43
C LEU A 612 21.53 -5.98 -14.70
N GLU A 613 22.10 -7.14 -15.03
CA GLU A 613 21.66 -7.98 -16.15
C GLU A 613 20.26 -8.53 -15.89
N SER A 614 19.92 -8.96 -14.66
CA SER A 614 18.56 -9.35 -14.26
C SER A 614 17.56 -8.18 -14.28
N SER A 615 17.98 -6.97 -13.91
CA SER A 615 17.15 -5.75 -13.98
C SER A 615 16.93 -5.29 -15.43
N ALA A 616 17.95 -5.43 -16.28
CA ALA A 616 17.86 -5.15 -17.71
C ALA A 616 17.01 -6.19 -18.46
N GLU A 617 17.09 -7.47 -18.07
CA GLU A 617 16.21 -8.53 -18.59
C GLU A 617 14.77 -8.40 -18.07
N ALA A 618 14.56 -7.87 -16.85
CA ALA A 618 13.24 -7.60 -16.28
C ALA A 618 12.56 -6.35 -16.90
N MET A 619 13.33 -5.41 -17.44
CA MET A 619 12.83 -4.29 -18.24
C MET A 619 12.78 -4.69 -19.73
N VAL A 620 11.94 -5.67 -20.09
CA VAL A 620 11.55 -5.89 -21.49
C VAL A 620 10.76 -4.68 -21.97
N VAL A 621 11.48 -3.62 -22.27
CA VAL A 621 10.95 -2.44 -22.91
C VAL A 621 10.81 -2.82 -24.38
N ASP A 622 9.57 -3.02 -24.82
CA ASP A 622 9.27 -3.26 -26.23
C ASP A 622 9.87 -2.10 -27.06
N THR A 623 10.89 -2.39 -27.86
CA THR A 623 11.55 -1.39 -28.71
C THR A 623 10.58 -0.76 -29.71
N THR A 624 9.54 -1.50 -30.11
CA THR A 624 8.46 -1.02 -30.97
C THR A 624 7.59 0.01 -30.26
N TYR A 625 7.41 -0.16 -28.94
CA TYR A 625 6.68 0.77 -28.09
C TYR A 625 7.47 2.07 -27.86
N VAL A 626 8.77 1.96 -27.63
CA VAL A 626 9.69 3.12 -27.53
C VAL A 626 9.71 3.90 -28.83
N ASP A 627 9.82 3.22 -29.97
CA ASP A 627 9.74 3.86 -31.29
C ASP A 627 8.38 4.54 -31.52
N ARG A 628 7.27 3.95 -31.04
CA ARG A 628 5.92 4.55 -31.14
C ARG A 628 5.76 5.79 -30.26
N ILE A 629 6.23 5.74 -29.02
CA ILE A 629 6.28 6.92 -28.13
C ILE A 629 7.10 8.02 -28.77
N ILE A 630 8.29 7.68 -29.28
CA ILE A 630 9.19 8.62 -29.94
C ILE A 630 8.50 9.22 -31.18
N GLN A 631 7.87 8.42 -32.03
CA GLN A 631 7.14 8.92 -33.21
C GLN A 631 5.95 9.83 -32.84
N ASN A 632 5.24 9.54 -31.75
CA ASN A 632 4.12 10.37 -31.29
C ASN A 632 4.59 11.70 -30.68
N VAL A 633 5.65 11.66 -29.86
CA VAL A 633 6.28 12.85 -29.24
C VAL A 633 6.92 13.75 -30.29
N LEU A 634 7.66 13.18 -31.25
CA LEU A 634 8.33 13.92 -32.33
C LEU A 634 7.35 14.37 -33.44
N GLY A 635 6.26 13.64 -33.65
CA GLY A 635 5.30 13.91 -34.72
C GLY A 635 4.30 15.02 -34.41
N THR A 636 4.09 15.36 -33.14
CA THR A 636 3.10 16.37 -32.73
C THR A 636 3.72 17.64 -32.15
N LEU A 637 4.87 17.58 -31.47
CA LEU A 637 5.45 18.68 -30.66
C LEU A 637 4.46 19.36 -29.69
N ASP A 638 3.22 18.88 -29.62
CA ASP A 638 2.13 19.36 -28.78
C ASP A 638 1.80 18.28 -27.77
N TYR A 639 2.48 18.35 -26.63
CA TYR A 639 2.29 17.47 -25.47
C TYR A 639 0.83 17.40 -25.01
N GLN A 640 0.03 18.46 -25.26
CA GLN A 640 -1.39 18.47 -24.91
C GLN A 640 -2.20 17.44 -25.70
N SER A 641 -1.68 16.98 -26.85
CA SER A 641 -2.30 15.93 -27.67
C SER A 641 -2.03 14.50 -27.19
N LEU A 642 -1.02 14.29 -26.33
CA LEU A 642 -0.74 12.99 -25.73
C LEU A 642 -1.78 12.67 -24.63
N ASN A 643 -2.24 11.42 -24.58
CA ASN A 643 -3.05 10.94 -23.47
C ASN A 643 -2.19 10.78 -22.19
N TYR A 644 -2.83 10.65 -21.03
CA TYR A 644 -2.15 10.59 -19.74
C TYR A 644 -1.19 9.38 -19.65
N THR A 645 -1.58 8.22 -20.17
CA THR A 645 -0.75 7.02 -20.29
C THR A 645 0.54 7.29 -21.06
N ASP A 646 0.48 7.85 -22.26
CA ASP A 646 1.65 8.13 -23.09
C ASP A 646 2.58 9.15 -22.41
N ARG A 647 2.01 10.15 -21.72
CA ARG A 647 2.77 11.11 -20.91
C ARG A 647 3.50 10.42 -19.76
N ASN A 648 2.81 9.61 -18.97
CA ASN A 648 3.41 8.87 -17.86
C ASN A 648 4.49 7.90 -18.33
N ASN A 649 4.28 7.23 -19.47
CA ASN A 649 5.25 6.30 -20.01
C ASN A 649 6.50 7.01 -20.57
N VAL A 650 6.35 8.18 -21.19
CA VAL A 650 7.48 9.07 -21.53
C VAL A 650 8.23 9.50 -20.29
N GLU A 651 7.52 10.02 -19.28
CA GLU A 651 8.13 10.50 -18.03
C GLU A 651 8.84 9.38 -17.28
N THR A 652 8.29 8.18 -17.29
CA THR A 652 8.88 7.01 -16.63
C THR A 652 10.05 6.43 -17.42
N ALA A 653 9.97 6.40 -18.75
CA ALA A 653 11.11 6.09 -19.61
C ALA A 653 12.27 7.08 -19.36
N LEU A 654 11.96 8.35 -19.09
CA LEU A 654 12.95 9.37 -18.71
C LEU A 654 13.53 9.19 -17.29
N ILE A 655 12.99 8.29 -16.45
CA ILE A 655 13.58 7.91 -15.15
C ILE A 655 14.62 6.80 -15.33
N ALA A 656 14.34 5.83 -16.21
CA ALA A 656 15.25 4.73 -16.51
C ALA A 656 16.42 5.21 -17.37
N ALA A 657 17.65 5.12 -16.84
CA ALA A 657 18.84 5.73 -17.46
C ALA A 657 19.00 5.45 -18.98
N PRO A 658 18.86 4.22 -19.49
CA PRO A 658 19.04 3.94 -20.93
C PRO A 658 17.95 4.55 -21.82
N LEU A 659 16.73 4.69 -21.29
CA LEU A 659 15.59 5.26 -22.00
C LEU A 659 15.58 6.79 -21.93
N ARG A 660 16.03 7.35 -20.81
CA ARG A 660 16.30 8.79 -20.65
C ARG A 660 17.27 9.28 -21.70
N GLU A 661 18.36 8.53 -21.92
CA GLU A 661 19.34 8.79 -22.97
C GLU A 661 18.69 8.79 -24.36
N LEU A 662 17.94 7.74 -24.69
CA LEU A 662 17.30 7.57 -25.99
C LEU A 662 16.23 8.63 -26.31
N LEU A 663 15.36 8.95 -25.34
CA LEU A 663 14.33 9.97 -25.49
C LEU A 663 14.90 11.39 -25.48
N GLY A 664 15.87 11.68 -24.61
CA GLY A 664 16.57 12.96 -24.57
C GLY A 664 17.27 13.28 -25.89
N LEU A 665 18.01 12.31 -26.44
CA LEU A 665 18.65 12.43 -27.75
C LEU A 665 17.64 12.70 -28.89
N ARG A 666 16.44 12.11 -28.81
CA ARG A 666 15.40 12.24 -29.84
C ARG A 666 14.59 13.52 -29.73
N ILE A 667 14.18 13.96 -28.54
CA ILE A 667 13.51 15.26 -28.32
C ILE A 667 14.42 16.41 -28.79
N LEU A 668 15.71 16.30 -28.51
CA LEU A 668 16.72 17.25 -28.99
C LEU A 668 16.99 17.15 -30.49
N ALA A 669 16.58 16.07 -31.16
CA ALA A 669 16.64 15.94 -32.61
C ALA A 669 15.42 16.55 -33.34
N SER A 670 14.32 16.79 -32.63
CA SER A 670 13.14 17.50 -33.16
C SER A 670 13.11 19.00 -32.89
N LEU A 671 13.83 19.47 -31.85
CA LEU A 671 14.05 20.90 -31.56
C LEU A 671 15.16 21.46 -32.47
#